data_AF-A0A7X3CQC4-F1
#
_entry.id   AF-A0A7X3CQC4-F1
#
_cell.length_a   1.000
_cell.length_b   1.000
_cell.length_c   1.000
_cell.angle_alpha   90.00
_cell.angle_beta   90.00
_cell.angle_gamma   90.00
#
_symmetry.space_group_name_H-M   'P 1'
#
loop_
_entity.id
_entity.type
_entity.pdbx_description
1 polymer ?
#
loop_
_entity_poly.entity_id
_entity_poly.type
_entity_poly.pdbx_seq_one_letter_code
_entity_poly.pdbx_strand_id
1 'polypeptide(L)'
;MNRIVIKKLIIQGISYRRTIEFNEGLTIISGEKTSGKSLILSLIDYCLGKRSKIDLSVQTELDNYCDEVFVELSINDEIMTFNRALKKKFDKINIYFCQFIALDEYTPKILDIKEAMQFLMQKLGVNEYKLIRHKQHSTEKEIDTVSFRDIFRYVYIHQHDLGTGNFLEKSNVFKANKNLHAFKMMFNLIDVDKDTLSEKLVEVQNKISETKKELIGLKSYLKDRDAEDPFKLHLTIEKISREIEEKRKEKDNVILNSKSNENKENQLYIKLKSDLENISNEIFSLRKEEKLLNLSIASKNLLLEEYGVELSEVEETLNINYKLVIFDQTLECPLCNSEIKHNHNDESKGNETEQMLLKVKKEINSKITLVSGLIDTEKKKLVEINKEISELNQKREIFDEAIRVFSKKTDVPFLSQIETINSIINRLTKDQEVLKESIRMYNKIEEKENYIKTLEIQEDKLKEKLAALQVKGGEKDKILNFLDSEYKKYMSRLKYELLDGTFINRDEYIPYYNGASVYAHESGGLLESMQLSFLGAILNSKEAGYAEGHPGLLMLDSISKYVGTLKKDENEHSKLEDSLSHKDSIKDPEVYEEFYKILIELGANHQIILVENTPPQKFDRLYTKYTFYNGKHGLIDEDANEIK
;
A
#
# COMPACT_ATOMS: atom_id res chain seq x y z
N MET A 1 14.51 14.19 -11.81
CA MET A 1 13.41 13.63 -12.63
C MET A 1 12.59 12.69 -11.75
N ASN A 2 11.26 12.69 -11.84
CA ASN A 2 10.45 11.90 -10.91
C ASN A 2 10.61 10.40 -11.19
N ARG A 3 11.14 9.63 -10.23
CA ARG A 3 11.31 8.17 -10.34
C ARG A 3 11.07 7.48 -9.00
N ILE A 4 10.65 6.22 -9.05
CA ILE A 4 10.60 5.30 -7.91
C ILE A 4 11.90 4.49 -7.93
N VAL A 5 12.57 4.41 -6.78
CA VAL A 5 13.68 3.47 -6.55
C VAL A 5 13.32 2.61 -5.35
N ILE A 6 13.13 1.32 -5.56
CA ILE A 6 12.94 0.33 -4.51
C ILE A 6 14.29 0.10 -3.81
N LYS A 7 14.39 0.37 -2.53
CA LYS A 7 15.62 0.17 -1.75
C LYS A 7 15.64 -1.21 -1.12
N LYS A 8 14.55 -1.58 -0.44
CA LYS A 8 14.47 -2.83 0.32
C LYS A 8 13.09 -3.46 0.23
N LEU A 9 13.06 -4.78 0.23
CA LEU A 9 11.89 -5.60 0.52
C LEU A 9 12.16 -6.29 1.86
N ILE A 10 11.30 -6.09 2.85
CA ILE A 10 11.39 -6.73 4.15
C ILE A 10 10.15 -7.58 4.36
N ILE A 11 10.34 -8.84 4.72
CA ILE A 11 9.28 -9.74 5.17
C ILE A 11 9.45 -9.97 6.66
N GLN A 12 8.37 -9.86 7.42
CA GLN A 12 8.42 -9.91 8.88
C GLN A 12 7.24 -10.68 9.47
N GLY A 13 7.53 -11.49 10.48
CA GLY A 13 6.58 -12.04 11.44
C GLY A 13 7.09 -11.85 12.87
N ILE A 14 6.47 -12.55 13.83
CA ILE A 14 6.77 -12.41 15.26
C ILE A 14 8.24 -12.72 15.59
N SER A 15 8.78 -13.80 15.02
CA SER A 15 10.13 -14.31 15.31
C SER A 15 10.98 -14.43 14.05
N TYR A 16 10.58 -13.80 12.96
CA TYR A 16 11.28 -13.89 11.68
C TYR A 16 11.32 -12.53 10.98
N ARG A 17 12.50 -12.16 10.49
CA ARG A 17 12.66 -11.03 9.57
C ARG A 17 13.74 -11.34 8.56
N ARG A 18 13.49 -10.98 7.30
CA ARG A 18 14.49 -10.99 6.24
C ARG A 18 14.38 -9.76 5.35
N THR A 19 15.52 -9.15 5.07
CA THR A 19 15.68 -7.97 4.23
C THR A 19 16.39 -8.31 2.93
N ILE A 20 15.80 -7.94 1.80
CA ILE A 20 16.36 -8.03 0.46
C ILE A 20 16.60 -6.60 -0.04
N GLU A 21 17.84 -6.24 -0.34
CA GLU A 21 18.23 -4.90 -0.77
C GLU A 21 18.48 -4.84 -2.27
N PHE A 22 18.02 -3.79 -2.94
CA PHE A 22 18.17 -3.63 -4.39
C PHE A 22 19.21 -2.55 -4.72
N ASN A 23 19.87 -2.69 -5.87
CA ASN A 23 20.76 -1.67 -6.40
C ASN A 23 19.93 -0.57 -7.09
N GLU A 24 20.45 0.64 -7.19
CA GLU A 24 19.78 1.72 -7.93
C GLU A 24 19.74 1.48 -9.44
N GLY A 25 20.70 0.71 -9.96
CA GLY A 25 20.75 0.28 -11.36
C GLY A 25 20.17 -1.12 -11.56
N LEU A 26 20.96 -2.03 -12.17
CA LEU A 26 20.55 -3.42 -12.37
C LEU A 26 20.79 -4.28 -11.10
N THR A 27 19.76 -5.01 -10.70
CA THR A 27 19.82 -6.09 -9.71
C THR A 27 19.34 -7.38 -10.36
N ILE A 28 20.18 -8.41 -10.38
CA ILE A 28 19.79 -9.76 -10.79
C ILE A 28 19.54 -10.61 -9.54
N ILE A 29 18.41 -11.32 -9.55
CA ILE A 29 18.04 -12.34 -8.57
C ILE A 29 18.03 -13.68 -9.28
N SER A 30 18.96 -14.56 -8.91
CA SER A 30 19.15 -15.86 -9.54
C SER A 30 18.71 -17.03 -8.67
N GLY A 31 18.65 -18.24 -9.23
CA GLY A 31 18.47 -19.46 -8.44
C GLY A 31 17.62 -20.54 -9.10
N GLU A 32 17.31 -21.61 -8.37
CA GLU A 32 16.60 -22.78 -8.87
C GLU A 32 15.09 -22.55 -9.07
N LYS A 33 14.46 -23.34 -9.94
CA LYS A 33 12.98 -23.35 -10.04
C LYS A 33 12.39 -23.61 -8.66
N THR A 34 11.27 -22.96 -8.32
CA THR A 34 10.54 -23.08 -7.02
C THR A 34 11.20 -22.50 -5.77
N SER A 35 12.33 -21.78 -5.87
CA SER A 35 13.00 -21.19 -4.70
C SER A 35 12.43 -19.85 -4.16
N GLY A 36 11.30 -19.38 -4.70
CA GLY A 36 10.64 -18.14 -4.26
C GLY A 36 11.13 -16.85 -4.93
N LYS A 37 11.87 -16.92 -6.05
CA LYS A 37 12.40 -15.72 -6.73
C LYS A 37 11.30 -14.80 -7.27
N SER A 38 10.35 -15.34 -8.02
CA SER A 38 9.21 -14.58 -8.57
C SER A 38 8.27 -14.05 -7.48
N LEU A 39 8.32 -14.65 -6.28
CA LEU A 39 7.59 -14.14 -5.12
C LEU A 39 8.12 -12.76 -4.70
N ILE A 40 9.42 -12.45 -4.85
CA ILE A 40 9.98 -11.12 -4.53
C ILE A 40 9.29 -10.03 -5.34
N LEU A 41 9.21 -10.19 -6.66
CA LEU A 41 8.54 -9.23 -7.53
C LEU A 41 7.05 -9.17 -7.21
N SER A 42 6.42 -10.29 -6.89
CA SER A 42 5.02 -10.36 -6.49
C SER A 42 4.73 -9.65 -5.17
N LEU A 43 5.67 -9.67 -4.21
CA LEU A 43 5.54 -8.97 -2.93
C LEU A 43 5.73 -7.46 -3.09
N ILE A 44 6.66 -7.03 -3.97
CA ILE A 44 6.78 -5.62 -4.35
C ILE A 44 5.49 -5.14 -5.03
N ASP A 45 5.01 -5.89 -6.02
CA ASP A 45 3.74 -5.63 -6.72
C ASP A 45 2.55 -5.56 -5.74
N TYR A 46 2.56 -6.43 -4.73
CA TYR A 46 1.59 -6.44 -3.66
C TYR A 46 1.61 -5.15 -2.82
N CYS A 47 2.76 -4.70 -2.33
CA CYS A 47 2.83 -3.41 -1.63
C CYS A 47 2.52 -2.21 -2.53
N LEU A 48 2.69 -2.34 -3.85
CA LEU A 48 2.34 -1.33 -4.86
C LEU A 48 0.92 -1.49 -5.42
N GLY A 49 0.00 -2.10 -4.66
CA GLY A 49 -1.44 -2.02 -4.91
C GLY A 49 -2.07 -3.16 -5.71
N LYS A 50 -1.41 -4.32 -5.85
CA LYS A 50 -2.07 -5.53 -6.37
C LYS A 50 -3.34 -5.84 -5.57
N ARG A 51 -4.48 -5.99 -6.23
CA ARG A 51 -5.76 -6.24 -5.53
C ARG A 51 -5.88 -7.66 -4.99
N SER A 52 -5.35 -8.64 -5.70
CA SER A 52 -5.34 -10.02 -5.23
C SER A 52 -4.41 -10.18 -4.04
N LYS A 53 -4.86 -10.94 -3.05
CA LYS A 53 -4.01 -11.38 -1.94
C LYS A 53 -2.90 -12.29 -2.47
N ILE A 54 -1.79 -12.34 -1.76
CA ILE A 54 -0.80 -13.41 -1.94
C ILE A 54 -1.48 -14.73 -1.54
N ASP A 55 -1.35 -15.76 -2.38
CA ASP A 55 -1.92 -17.06 -2.09
C ASP A 55 -1.02 -17.82 -1.12
N LEU A 56 -1.29 -17.64 0.17
CA LEU A 56 -0.58 -18.28 1.27
C LEU A 56 -0.77 -19.81 1.32
N SER A 57 -1.78 -20.36 0.62
CA SER A 57 -1.92 -21.81 0.49
C SER A 57 -0.84 -22.42 -0.42
N VAL A 58 -0.32 -21.62 -1.36
CA VAL A 58 0.80 -22.00 -2.23
C VAL A 58 2.14 -21.60 -1.59
N GLN A 59 2.18 -20.44 -0.93
CA GLN A 59 3.39 -19.91 -0.28
C GLN A 59 3.38 -20.24 1.23
N THR A 60 3.45 -21.53 1.55
CA THR A 60 3.29 -22.02 2.93
C THR A 60 4.42 -21.57 3.85
N GLU A 61 5.66 -21.44 3.37
CA GLU A 61 6.74 -20.90 4.19
C GLU A 61 6.46 -19.42 4.53
N LEU A 62 5.95 -18.63 3.59
CA LEU A 62 5.59 -17.25 3.87
C LEU A 62 4.46 -17.17 4.91
N ASP A 63 3.46 -18.05 4.84
CA ASP A 63 2.35 -18.11 5.81
C ASP A 63 2.83 -18.44 7.23
N ASN A 64 3.76 -19.40 7.34
CA ASN A 64 4.25 -19.88 8.63
C ASN A 64 5.11 -18.85 9.37
N TYR A 65 5.95 -18.12 8.64
CA TYR A 65 6.97 -17.26 9.25
C TYR A 65 6.65 -15.76 9.19
N CYS A 66 5.75 -15.30 8.31
CA CYS A 66 5.53 -13.88 8.07
C CYS A 66 4.07 -13.46 8.19
N ASP A 67 3.87 -12.24 8.68
CA ASP A 67 2.56 -11.59 8.83
C ASP A 67 2.45 -10.31 8.00
N GLU A 68 3.59 -9.67 7.71
CA GLU A 68 3.67 -8.37 7.07
C GLU A 68 4.79 -8.30 6.03
N VAL A 69 4.57 -7.45 5.03
CA VAL A 69 5.56 -7.11 4.00
C VAL A 69 5.76 -5.60 3.99
N PHE A 70 7.03 -5.19 3.92
CA PHE A 70 7.43 -3.81 3.81
C PHE A 70 8.24 -3.61 2.53
N VAL A 71 7.96 -2.53 1.82
CA VAL A 71 8.78 -2.06 0.70
C VAL A 71 9.28 -0.67 1.06
N GLU A 72 10.58 -0.56 1.32
CA GLU A 72 11.26 0.73 1.44
C GLU A 72 11.62 1.20 0.03
N LEU A 73 11.19 2.40 -0.31
CA LEU A 73 11.40 3.01 -1.62
C LEU A 73 11.71 4.50 -1.46
N SER A 74 12.29 5.11 -2.48
CA SER A 74 12.38 6.57 -2.59
C SER A 74 11.66 7.08 -3.83
N ILE A 75 10.91 8.16 -3.65
CA ILE A 75 10.27 8.91 -4.74
C ILE A 75 10.75 10.36 -4.63
N ASN A 76 11.43 10.86 -5.67
CA ASN A 76 11.98 12.22 -5.67
C ASN A 76 12.88 12.51 -4.45
N ASP A 77 13.78 11.56 -4.14
CA ASP A 77 14.72 11.60 -3.01
C ASP A 77 14.08 11.57 -1.59
N GLU A 78 12.76 11.53 -1.49
CA GLU A 78 12.03 11.29 -0.25
C GLU A 78 11.89 9.78 -0.01
N ILE A 79 12.37 9.30 1.15
CA ILE A 79 12.31 7.88 1.51
C ILE A 79 10.99 7.56 2.20
N MET A 80 10.38 6.46 1.79
CA MET A 80 9.10 6.00 2.29
C MET A 80 9.08 4.48 2.44
N THR A 81 8.36 3.98 3.44
CA THR A 81 8.17 2.55 3.67
C THR A 81 6.70 2.19 3.57
N PHE A 82 6.36 1.32 2.62
CA PHE A 82 5.01 0.83 2.37
C PHE A 82 4.85 -0.52 3.06
N ASN A 83 3.97 -0.61 4.04
CA ASN A 83 3.62 -1.84 4.74
C ASN A 83 2.25 -2.35 4.30
N ARG A 84 2.16 -3.67 4.14
CA ARG A 84 0.90 -4.37 3.89
C ARG A 84 0.88 -5.73 4.59
N ALA A 85 -0.21 -6.01 5.30
CA ALA A 85 -0.40 -7.25 6.03
C ALA A 85 -0.83 -8.41 5.12
N LEU A 86 -0.24 -9.60 5.30
CA LEU A 86 -0.48 -10.78 4.46
C LEU A 86 -1.77 -11.54 4.81
N LYS A 87 -2.10 -11.64 6.10
CA LYS A 87 -3.16 -12.52 6.61
C LYS A 87 -4.51 -11.83 6.81
N LYS A 88 -4.51 -10.61 7.38
CA LYS A 88 -5.73 -9.84 7.74
C LYS A 88 -5.58 -8.38 7.28
N LYS A 89 -6.70 -7.71 6.99
CA LYS A 89 -6.75 -6.30 6.56
C LYS A 89 -5.83 -5.99 5.37
N PHE A 90 -5.74 -6.92 4.42
CA PHE A 90 -4.92 -6.80 3.23
C PHE A 90 -5.45 -5.74 2.23
N ASP A 91 -6.61 -5.14 2.48
CA ASP A 91 -7.21 -4.06 1.70
C ASP A 91 -6.63 -2.68 2.02
N LYS A 92 -5.85 -2.56 3.11
CA LYS A 92 -5.18 -1.32 3.52
C LYS A 92 -3.68 -1.37 3.24
N ILE A 93 -3.11 -0.20 2.95
CA ILE A 93 -1.66 0.02 2.83
C ILE A 93 -1.27 1.09 3.85
N ASN A 94 -0.28 0.76 4.67
CA ASN A 94 0.30 1.67 5.64
C ASN A 94 1.53 2.33 5.01
N ILE A 95 1.54 3.66 4.96
CA ILE A 95 2.65 4.41 4.36
C ILE A 95 3.36 5.21 5.46
N TYR A 96 4.64 4.90 5.68
CA TYR A 96 5.52 5.63 6.58
C TYR A 96 6.46 6.52 5.77
N PHE A 97 6.63 7.78 6.18
CA PHE A 97 7.52 8.73 5.50
C PHE A 97 8.93 8.67 6.09
N CYS A 98 9.48 7.46 6.16
CA CYS A 98 10.80 7.19 6.72
C CYS A 98 11.36 5.85 6.20
N GLN A 99 12.61 5.58 6.55
CA GLN A 99 13.24 4.26 6.40
C GLN A 99 12.65 3.25 7.38
N PHE A 100 12.73 1.97 7.05
CA PHE A 100 12.19 0.87 7.85
C PHE A 100 12.72 0.84 9.29
N ILE A 101 13.97 1.26 9.50
CA ILE A 101 14.61 1.25 10.83
C ILE A 101 13.95 2.25 11.79
N ALA A 102 13.34 3.31 11.26
CA ALA A 102 12.77 4.41 12.05
C ALA A 102 11.24 4.30 12.24
N LEU A 103 10.61 3.18 11.90
CA LEU A 103 9.14 3.05 11.93
C LEU A 103 8.52 3.42 13.29
N ASP A 104 9.18 3.07 14.39
CA ASP A 104 8.69 3.34 15.75
C ASP A 104 8.54 4.84 16.08
N GLU A 105 9.25 5.69 15.34
CA GLU A 105 9.24 7.15 15.48
C GLU A 105 8.23 7.83 14.56
N TYR A 106 7.53 7.08 13.70
CA TYR A 106 6.59 7.64 12.73
C TYR A 106 5.19 7.03 12.87
N THR A 107 4.19 7.84 12.57
CA THR A 107 2.80 7.35 12.48
C THR A 107 2.45 7.08 11.02
N PRO A 108 1.96 5.88 10.66
CA PRO A 108 1.63 5.58 9.28
C PRO A 108 0.42 6.37 8.80
N LYS A 109 0.42 6.70 7.51
CA LYS A 109 -0.78 7.06 6.78
C LYS A 109 -1.44 5.78 6.27
N ILE A 110 -2.60 5.44 6.83
CA ILE A 110 -3.36 4.24 6.48
C ILE A 110 -4.32 4.58 5.35
N LEU A 111 -4.16 3.94 4.19
CA LEU A 111 -4.95 4.22 2.99
C LEU A 111 -5.58 2.94 2.42
N ASP A 112 -6.73 3.09 1.79
CA ASP A 112 -7.24 2.06 0.89
C ASP A 112 -6.36 1.95 -0.36
N ILE A 113 -6.36 0.78 -1.02
CA ILE A 113 -5.56 0.56 -2.24
C ILE A 113 -5.77 1.68 -3.27
N LYS A 114 -7.02 2.10 -3.50
CA LYS A 114 -7.34 3.16 -4.49
C LYS A 114 -6.66 4.48 -4.13
N GLU A 115 -6.74 4.88 -2.86
CA GLU A 115 -6.16 6.12 -2.35
C GLU A 115 -4.63 6.06 -2.36
N ALA A 116 -4.03 4.90 -2.04
CA ALA A 116 -2.59 4.69 -2.14
C ALA A 116 -2.09 4.81 -3.59
N MET A 117 -2.86 4.32 -4.57
CA MET A 117 -2.52 4.47 -5.99
C MET A 117 -2.63 5.93 -6.46
N GLN A 118 -3.65 6.65 -5.99
CA GLN A 118 -3.78 8.09 -6.23
C GLN A 118 -2.61 8.86 -5.61
N PHE A 119 -2.21 8.50 -4.39
CA PHE A 119 -1.06 9.06 -3.70
C PHE A 119 0.24 8.86 -4.50
N LEU A 120 0.48 7.65 -5.02
CA LEU A 120 1.65 7.37 -5.87
C LEU A 120 1.64 8.19 -7.17
N MET A 121 0.49 8.32 -7.84
CA MET A 121 0.38 9.16 -9.03
C MET A 121 0.70 10.63 -8.72
N GLN A 122 0.18 11.17 -7.62
CA GLN A 122 0.45 12.54 -7.18
C GLN A 122 1.96 12.75 -6.89
N LYS A 123 2.60 11.83 -6.18
CA LYS A 123 4.05 11.89 -5.90
C LYS A 123 4.89 11.81 -7.18
N LEU A 124 4.44 11.08 -8.19
CA LEU A 124 5.07 11.03 -9.51
C LEU A 124 4.74 12.22 -10.42
N GLY A 125 3.81 13.08 -10.03
CA GLY A 125 3.34 14.21 -10.85
C GLY A 125 2.45 13.77 -12.02
N VAL A 126 1.83 12.59 -11.93
CA VAL A 126 0.91 12.06 -12.93
C VAL A 126 -0.52 12.48 -12.60
N ASN A 127 -1.18 13.09 -13.57
CA ASN A 127 -2.57 13.51 -13.44
C ASN A 127 -3.52 12.33 -13.63
N GLU A 128 -4.53 12.21 -12.76
CA GLU A 128 -5.62 11.26 -12.97
C GLU A 128 -6.39 11.53 -14.26
N TYR A 129 -6.74 10.43 -14.94
CA TYR A 129 -7.60 10.44 -16.11
C TYR A 129 -8.87 9.64 -15.85
N LYS A 130 -10.02 10.30 -16.10
CA LYS A 130 -11.37 9.76 -15.91
C LYS A 130 -11.95 9.43 -17.29
N LEU A 131 -12.38 8.19 -17.45
CA LEU A 131 -13.08 7.65 -18.61
C LEU A 131 -14.57 7.58 -18.31
N ILE A 132 -15.40 8.03 -19.24
CA ILE A 132 -16.85 7.81 -19.17
C ILE A 132 -17.15 6.54 -19.96
N ARG A 133 -17.70 5.53 -19.30
CA ARG A 133 -18.17 4.30 -19.95
C ARG A 133 -19.59 3.98 -19.54
N HIS A 134 -20.24 3.06 -20.24
CA HIS A 134 -21.52 2.52 -19.78
C HIS A 134 -21.29 1.42 -18.74
N LYS A 135 -22.15 1.34 -17.73
CA LYS A 135 -22.19 0.23 -16.78
C LYS A 135 -22.45 -1.08 -17.53
N GLN A 136 -21.88 -2.17 -17.04
CA GLN A 136 -22.06 -3.47 -17.67
C GLN A 136 -23.55 -3.82 -17.72
N HIS A 137 -24.06 -4.10 -18.93
CA HIS A 137 -25.48 -4.38 -19.20
C HIS A 137 -26.47 -3.25 -18.80
N SER A 138 -26.03 -1.98 -18.81
CA SER A 138 -26.90 -0.84 -18.51
C SER A 138 -26.61 0.35 -19.44
N THR A 139 -27.62 1.19 -19.67
CA THR A 139 -27.47 2.47 -20.38
C THR A 139 -26.89 3.57 -19.47
N GLU A 140 -26.84 3.33 -18.16
CA GLU A 140 -26.23 4.24 -17.20
C GLU A 140 -24.73 4.38 -17.46
N LYS A 141 -24.23 5.61 -17.35
CA LYS A 141 -22.80 5.89 -17.45
C LYS A 141 -22.14 5.71 -16.08
N GLU A 142 -20.92 5.19 -16.07
CA GLU A 142 -20.02 5.19 -14.93
C GLU A 142 -18.68 5.82 -15.28
N ILE A 143 -18.04 6.41 -14.27
CA ILE A 143 -16.70 6.96 -14.40
C ILE A 143 -15.72 5.86 -14.03
N ASP A 144 -14.93 5.42 -15.00
CA ASP A 144 -13.78 4.57 -14.75
C ASP A 144 -12.52 5.42 -14.66
N THR A 145 -11.60 5.05 -13.77
CA THR A 145 -10.36 5.81 -13.55
C THR A 145 -9.18 5.01 -14.05
N VAL A 146 -8.28 5.67 -14.79
CA VAL A 146 -6.97 5.11 -15.11
C VAL A 146 -6.05 5.44 -13.94
N SER A 147 -5.46 4.40 -13.37
CA SER A 147 -4.77 4.42 -12.09
C SER A 147 -3.28 4.12 -12.24
N PHE A 148 -2.50 4.28 -11.17
CA PHE A 148 -1.09 3.86 -11.14
C PHE A 148 -0.91 2.40 -11.59
N ARG A 149 -1.86 1.51 -11.29
CA ARG A 149 -1.81 0.10 -11.70
C ARG A 149 -1.83 -0.11 -13.20
N ASP A 150 -2.41 0.83 -13.95
CA ASP A 150 -2.45 0.77 -15.41
C ASP A 150 -1.11 1.18 -16.02
N ILE A 151 -0.42 2.14 -15.40
CA ILE A 151 0.97 2.50 -15.70
C ILE A 151 1.92 1.37 -15.29
N PHE A 152 1.69 0.76 -14.13
CA PHE A 152 2.55 -0.28 -13.58
C PHE A 152 2.62 -1.55 -14.45
N ARG A 153 1.67 -1.78 -15.37
CA ARG A 153 1.76 -2.85 -16.38
C ARG A 153 2.93 -2.66 -17.34
N TYR A 154 3.39 -1.43 -17.56
CA TYR A 154 4.60 -1.13 -18.34
C TYR A 154 5.88 -1.23 -17.49
N VAL A 155 5.74 -1.38 -16.17
CA VAL A 155 6.86 -1.47 -15.22
C VAL A 155 7.13 -2.92 -14.83
N TYR A 156 6.10 -3.72 -14.59
CA TYR A 156 6.25 -5.11 -14.16
C TYR A 156 5.65 -6.07 -15.19
N ILE A 157 6.51 -6.93 -15.75
CA ILE A 157 6.11 -7.99 -16.70
C ILE A 157 6.35 -9.36 -16.06
N HIS A 158 5.28 -10.15 -15.96
CA HIS A 158 5.32 -11.51 -15.44
C HIS A 158 5.89 -12.51 -16.47
N GLN A 159 6.44 -13.63 -16.01
CA GLN A 159 6.98 -14.71 -16.84
C GLN A 159 5.99 -15.32 -17.85
N HIS A 160 4.69 -15.15 -17.63
CA HIS A 160 3.65 -15.68 -18.50
C HIS A 160 3.19 -14.67 -19.56
N ASP A 161 3.58 -13.40 -19.39
CA ASP A 161 3.21 -12.31 -20.30
C ASP A 161 4.36 -11.95 -21.24
N LEU A 162 5.61 -12.01 -20.77
CA LEU A 162 6.77 -11.76 -21.61
C LEU A 162 6.91 -12.84 -22.69
N GLY A 163 7.14 -12.43 -23.94
CA GLY A 163 7.25 -13.32 -25.09
C GLY A 163 5.92 -13.94 -25.53
N THR A 164 4.77 -13.45 -25.04
CA THR A 164 3.45 -13.95 -25.43
C THR A 164 2.54 -12.84 -25.97
N GLY A 165 1.48 -13.23 -26.69
CA GLY A 165 0.43 -12.31 -27.13
C GLY A 165 -0.41 -11.70 -25.99
N ASN A 166 -0.20 -12.12 -24.73
CA ASN A 166 -0.84 -11.53 -23.55
C ASN A 166 -0.09 -10.31 -23.00
N PHE A 167 0.90 -9.77 -23.72
CA PHE A 167 1.65 -8.59 -23.32
C PHE A 167 0.74 -7.45 -22.83
N LEU A 168 1.12 -6.82 -21.71
CA LEU A 168 0.32 -5.80 -21.00
C LEU A 168 -1.12 -6.27 -20.64
N GLU A 169 -1.28 -7.57 -20.38
CA GLU A 169 -2.54 -8.23 -20.03
C GLU A 169 -3.64 -8.07 -21.10
N LYS A 170 -3.26 -8.15 -22.38
CA LYS A 170 -4.16 -7.94 -23.54
C LYS A 170 -5.40 -8.85 -23.53
N SER A 171 -5.31 -10.06 -22.98
CA SER A 171 -6.44 -11.00 -22.90
C SER A 171 -7.62 -10.46 -22.08
N ASN A 172 -7.39 -9.54 -21.16
CA ASN A 172 -8.45 -8.91 -20.38
C ASN A 172 -8.90 -7.60 -21.04
N VAL A 173 -10.09 -7.60 -21.63
CA VAL A 173 -10.66 -6.45 -22.37
C VAL A 173 -10.67 -5.16 -21.53
N PHE A 174 -11.04 -5.24 -20.24
CA PHE A 174 -11.10 -4.06 -19.37
C PHE A 174 -9.72 -3.44 -19.12
N LYS A 175 -8.69 -4.28 -18.94
CA LYS A 175 -7.31 -3.83 -18.75
C LYS A 175 -6.71 -3.32 -20.07
N ALA A 176 -6.93 -4.05 -21.16
CA ALA A 176 -6.46 -3.70 -22.49
C ALA A 176 -6.95 -2.32 -22.94
N ASN A 177 -8.23 -1.99 -22.70
CA ASN A 177 -8.80 -0.69 -23.05
C ASN A 177 -8.12 0.47 -22.30
N LYS A 178 -7.60 0.22 -21.09
CA LYS A 178 -6.87 1.24 -20.31
C LYS A 178 -5.41 1.42 -20.74
N ASN A 179 -4.81 0.45 -21.44
CA ASN A 179 -3.39 0.52 -21.82
C ASN A 179 -3.08 1.74 -22.69
N LEU A 180 -3.98 2.07 -23.63
CA LEU A 180 -3.88 3.26 -24.47
C LEU A 180 -3.84 4.54 -23.62
N HIS A 181 -4.72 4.64 -22.63
CA HIS A 181 -4.81 5.82 -21.78
C HIS A 181 -3.67 5.89 -20.77
N ALA A 182 -3.21 4.76 -20.24
CA ALA A 182 -2.01 4.70 -19.41
C ALA A 182 -0.77 5.17 -20.18
N PHE A 183 -0.62 4.77 -21.45
CA PHE A 183 0.41 5.31 -22.33
C PHE A 183 0.30 6.83 -22.45
N LYS A 184 -0.90 7.35 -22.79
CA LYS A 184 -1.11 8.80 -22.86
C LYS A 184 -0.77 9.50 -21.54
N MET A 185 -1.06 8.91 -20.38
CA MET A 185 -0.69 9.46 -19.07
C MET A 185 0.82 9.52 -18.87
N MET A 186 1.56 8.45 -19.18
CA MET A 186 3.02 8.39 -19.01
C MET A 186 3.73 9.48 -19.82
N PHE A 187 3.23 9.76 -21.02
CA PHE A 187 3.79 10.75 -21.95
C PHE A 187 3.10 12.12 -21.89
N ASN A 188 2.17 12.32 -20.95
CA ASN A 188 1.36 13.54 -20.81
C ASN A 188 0.68 13.99 -22.14
N LEU A 189 0.21 13.02 -22.93
CA LEU A 189 -0.51 13.19 -24.21
C LEU A 189 -2.04 13.27 -24.05
N ILE A 190 -2.51 13.62 -22.85
CA ILE A 190 -3.94 13.80 -22.60
C ILE A 190 -4.25 15.27 -22.81
N ASP A 191 -5.14 15.55 -23.76
CA ASP A 191 -5.74 16.86 -23.91
C ASP A 191 -6.71 17.08 -22.75
N VAL A 192 -6.27 17.88 -21.78
CA VAL A 192 -7.11 18.32 -20.66
C VAL A 192 -7.64 19.70 -21.00
N ASP A 193 -8.95 19.89 -20.92
CA ASP A 193 -9.54 21.21 -21.14
C ASP A 193 -9.19 22.17 -19.99
N LYS A 194 -9.42 23.47 -20.26
CA LYS A 194 -9.12 24.54 -19.31
C LYS A 194 -9.92 24.41 -18.02
N ASP A 195 -11.17 23.96 -18.12
CA ASP A 195 -12.08 23.85 -16.99
C ASP A 195 -11.62 22.74 -16.02
N THR A 196 -11.24 21.56 -16.53
CA THR A 196 -10.71 20.47 -15.71
C THR A 196 -9.38 20.86 -15.03
N LEU A 197 -8.50 21.60 -15.72
CA LEU A 197 -7.27 22.11 -15.09
C LEU A 197 -7.57 23.14 -14.00
N SER A 198 -8.58 23.98 -14.20
CA SER A 198 -9.01 25.00 -13.22
C SER A 198 -9.64 24.34 -11.98
N GLU A 199 -10.48 23.31 -12.16
CA GLU A 199 -11.02 22.50 -11.06
C GLU A 199 -9.91 21.87 -10.22
N LYS A 200 -8.92 21.23 -10.87
CA LYS A 200 -7.75 20.64 -10.19
C LYS A 200 -6.94 21.69 -9.43
N LEU A 201 -6.79 22.89 -9.97
CA LEU A 201 -6.08 23.98 -9.29
C LEU A 201 -6.79 24.36 -7.99
N VAL A 202 -8.13 24.50 -8.02
CA VAL A 202 -8.93 24.79 -6.83
C VAL A 202 -8.83 23.66 -5.80
N GLU A 203 -8.88 22.39 -6.24
CA GLU A 203 -8.68 21.24 -5.34
C GLU A 203 -7.32 21.27 -4.63
N VAL A 204 -6.24 21.59 -5.36
CA VAL A 204 -4.89 21.70 -4.80
C VAL A 204 -4.81 22.85 -3.79
N GLN A 205 -5.37 24.01 -4.12
CA GLN A 205 -5.42 25.18 -3.22
C GLN A 205 -6.18 24.90 -1.92
N ASN A 206 -7.34 24.23 -2.02
CA ASN A 206 -8.11 23.81 -0.86
C ASN A 206 -7.32 22.84 0.02
N LYS A 207 -6.66 21.84 -0.57
CA LYS A 207 -5.79 20.90 0.16
C LYS A 207 -4.63 21.59 0.87
N ILE A 208 -4.01 22.61 0.26
CA ILE A 208 -2.97 23.42 0.91
C ILE A 208 -3.54 24.11 2.16
N SER A 209 -4.70 24.76 2.02
CA SER A 209 -5.37 25.47 3.12
C SER A 209 -5.74 24.53 4.27
N GLU A 210 -6.34 23.38 3.97
CA GLU A 210 -6.69 22.35 4.95
C GLU A 210 -5.45 21.82 5.68
N THR A 211 -4.39 21.47 4.93
CA THR A 211 -3.14 20.97 5.52
C THR A 211 -2.47 22.00 6.42
N LYS A 212 -2.50 23.30 6.04
CA LYS A 212 -1.99 24.40 6.89
C LYS A 212 -2.77 24.51 8.20
N LYS A 213 -4.09 24.31 8.20
CA LYS A 213 -4.91 24.31 9.43
C LYS A 213 -4.56 23.14 10.34
N GLU A 214 -4.42 21.93 9.79
CA GLU A 214 -4.00 20.75 10.57
C GLU A 214 -2.63 20.96 11.23
N LEU A 215 -1.68 21.55 10.49
CA LEU A 215 -0.33 21.84 10.96
C LEU A 215 -0.34 22.81 12.15
N ILE A 216 -1.19 23.85 12.11
CA ILE A 216 -1.39 24.76 13.25
C ILE A 216 -1.89 23.99 14.48
N GLY A 217 -2.85 23.07 14.30
CA GLY A 217 -3.36 22.22 15.38
C GLY A 217 -2.27 21.33 16.00
N LEU A 218 -1.45 20.69 15.18
CA LEU A 218 -0.34 19.85 15.65
C LEU A 218 0.72 20.66 16.42
N LYS A 219 1.08 21.85 15.92
CA LYS A 219 2.02 22.75 16.60
C LYS A 219 1.47 23.26 17.94
N SER A 220 0.17 23.60 18.00
CA SER A 220 -0.48 24.00 19.26
C SER A 220 -0.43 22.86 20.28
N TYR A 221 -0.67 21.63 19.86
CA TYR A 221 -0.66 20.48 20.76
C TYR A 221 0.72 20.22 21.38
N LEU A 222 1.81 20.36 20.61
CA LEU A 222 3.17 20.22 21.14
C LEU A 222 3.51 21.31 22.15
N LYS A 223 3.02 22.53 21.92
CA LYS A 223 3.15 23.65 22.85
C LYS A 223 2.42 23.39 24.16
N ASP A 224 1.19 22.87 24.10
CA ASP A 224 0.41 22.52 25.30
C ASP A 224 1.08 21.40 26.14
N ARG A 225 1.97 20.60 25.53
CA ARG A 225 2.74 19.53 26.19
C ARG A 225 4.14 19.97 26.65
N ASP A 226 4.50 21.25 26.56
CA ASP A 226 5.87 21.77 26.83
C ASP A 226 6.97 20.99 26.07
N ALA A 227 6.62 20.45 24.90
CA ALA A 227 7.45 19.56 24.12
C ALA A 227 7.88 20.24 22.81
N GLU A 228 8.40 21.47 22.88
CA GLU A 228 8.74 22.32 21.73
C GLU A 228 10.14 22.07 21.12
N ASP A 229 11.03 21.38 21.83
CA ASP A 229 12.40 21.10 21.39
C ASP A 229 12.62 19.60 21.10
N PRO A 230 12.69 19.18 19.81
CA PRO A 230 12.97 17.81 19.42
C PRO A 230 14.29 17.28 19.98
N PHE A 231 15.34 18.11 20.02
CA PHE A 231 16.66 17.68 20.46
C PHE A 231 16.66 17.34 21.95
N LYS A 232 15.99 18.17 22.76
CA LYS A 232 15.78 17.89 24.18
C LYS A 232 14.96 16.62 24.42
N LEU A 233 13.95 16.34 23.57
CA LEU A 233 13.17 15.10 23.65
C LEU A 233 14.02 13.87 23.36
N HIS A 234 14.80 13.88 22.28
CA HIS A 234 15.72 12.78 21.95
C HIS A 234 16.73 12.51 23.07
N LEU A 235 17.38 13.56 23.61
CA LEU A 235 18.30 13.41 24.75
C LEU A 235 17.63 12.79 25.98
N THR A 236 16.38 13.17 26.24
CA THR A 236 15.60 12.64 27.36
C THR A 236 15.25 11.17 27.14
N ILE A 237 14.85 10.79 25.92
CA ILE A 237 14.55 9.40 25.56
C ILE A 237 15.81 8.53 25.66
N GLU A 238 16.96 8.99 25.18
CA GLU A 238 18.21 8.25 25.32
C GLU A 238 18.60 8.05 26.78
N LYS A 239 18.41 9.06 27.62
CA LYS A 239 18.66 8.97 29.06
C LYS A 239 17.75 7.93 29.71
N ILE A 240 16.44 7.99 29.44
CA ILE A 240 15.48 7.02 29.96
C ILE A 240 15.78 5.60 29.45
N SER A 241 16.20 5.47 28.19
CA SER A 241 16.59 4.18 27.60
C SER A 241 17.78 3.58 28.34
N ARG A 242 18.79 4.39 28.64
CA ARG A 242 19.95 3.97 29.46
C ARG A 242 19.52 3.56 30.87
N GLU A 243 18.66 4.34 31.53
CA GLU A 243 18.14 4.00 32.86
C GLU A 243 17.34 2.70 32.86
N ILE A 244 16.53 2.43 31.82
CA ILE A 244 15.81 1.15 31.66
C ILE A 244 16.81 0.00 31.51
N GLU A 245 17.85 0.17 30.70
CA GLU A 245 18.86 -0.87 30.49
C GLU A 245 19.66 -1.15 31.77
N GLU A 246 20.02 -0.12 32.53
CA GLU A 246 20.64 -0.24 33.85
C GLU A 246 19.74 -1.02 34.83
N LYS A 247 18.44 -0.70 34.88
CA LYS A 247 17.48 -1.40 35.72
C LYS A 247 17.26 -2.86 35.30
N ARG A 248 17.33 -3.16 34.00
CA ARG A 248 17.30 -4.55 33.49
C ARG A 248 18.55 -5.32 33.92
N LYS A 249 19.74 -4.73 33.80
CA LYS A 249 20.99 -5.34 34.30
C LYS A 249 20.96 -5.56 35.82
N GLU A 250 20.39 -4.62 36.58
CA GLU A 250 20.19 -4.77 38.03
C GLU A 250 19.25 -5.95 38.33
N LYS A 251 18.14 -6.08 37.60
CA LYS A 251 17.23 -7.23 37.70
C LYS A 251 17.93 -8.55 37.42
N ASP A 252 18.72 -8.62 36.35
CA ASP A 252 19.45 -9.84 35.97
C ASP A 252 20.48 -10.24 37.03
N ASN A 253 21.17 -9.26 37.63
CA ASN A 253 22.10 -9.51 38.74
C ASN A 253 21.39 -10.04 39.99
N VAL A 254 20.21 -9.50 40.33
CA VAL A 254 19.41 -9.99 41.46
C VAL A 254 18.94 -11.44 41.20
N ILE A 255 18.56 -11.77 39.96
CA ILE A 255 18.16 -13.13 39.57
C ILE A 255 19.36 -14.10 39.60
N LEU A 256 20.53 -13.70 39.08
CA LEU A 256 21.74 -14.52 39.09
C LEU A 256 22.21 -14.83 40.52
N ASN A 257 22.21 -13.81 41.40
CA ASN A 257 22.54 -13.99 42.81
C ASN A 257 21.55 -14.93 43.52
N SER A 258 20.27 -14.97 43.10
CA SER A 258 19.25 -15.86 43.68
C SER A 258 19.43 -17.35 43.33
N LYS A 259 20.05 -17.68 42.18
CA LYS A 259 20.28 -19.08 41.75
C LYS A 259 21.30 -19.82 42.62
N SER A 260 22.10 -19.09 43.40
CA SER A 260 23.12 -19.66 44.30
C SER A 260 22.55 -20.27 45.59
N ASN A 261 21.25 -20.06 45.90
CA ASN A 261 20.56 -20.66 47.04
C ASN A 261 19.39 -21.55 46.56
N GLU A 262 19.69 -22.83 46.27
CA GLU A 262 18.71 -23.84 45.82
C GLU A 262 17.79 -24.30 46.96
N ASN A 263 16.67 -23.59 47.20
CA ASN A 263 15.55 -24.11 47.98
C ASN A 263 14.34 -24.39 47.06
N LYS A 264 13.73 -25.58 47.17
CA LYS A 264 12.49 -25.99 46.44
C LYS A 264 11.33 -25.00 46.63
N GLU A 265 11.33 -24.25 47.72
CA GLU A 265 10.35 -23.21 48.03
C GLU A 265 10.43 -22.00 47.08
N ASN A 266 11.63 -21.66 46.56
CA ASN A 266 11.78 -20.59 45.57
C ASN A 266 11.14 -20.93 44.22
N GLN A 267 11.12 -22.20 43.82
CA GLN A 267 10.51 -22.62 42.54
C GLN A 267 8.97 -22.51 42.58
N LEU A 268 8.35 -22.91 43.69
CA LEU A 268 6.90 -22.78 43.88
C LEU A 268 6.47 -21.31 43.91
N TYR A 269 7.32 -20.47 44.49
CA TYR A 269 7.13 -19.02 44.57
C TYR A 269 7.28 -18.31 43.22
N ILE A 270 8.32 -18.65 42.44
CA ILE A 270 8.49 -18.17 41.06
C ILE A 270 7.26 -18.54 40.21
N LYS A 271 6.73 -19.74 40.39
CA LYS A 271 5.52 -20.20 39.68
C LYS A 271 4.29 -19.38 40.07
N LEU A 272 4.04 -19.19 41.36
CA LEU A 272 2.94 -18.34 41.86
C LEU A 272 3.02 -16.91 41.31
N LYS A 273 4.23 -16.34 41.21
CA LYS A 273 4.43 -15.00 40.66
C LYS A 273 4.20 -14.94 39.15
N SER A 274 4.66 -15.96 38.41
CA SER A 274 4.37 -16.10 36.99
C SER A 274 2.87 -16.20 36.74
N ASP A 275 2.15 -16.95 37.58
CA ASP A 275 0.70 -17.09 37.48
C ASP A 275 -0.01 -15.76 37.78
N LEU A 276 0.49 -14.96 38.73
CA LEU A 276 0.00 -13.60 38.99
C LEU A 276 0.27 -12.61 37.86
N GLU A 277 1.44 -12.67 37.24
CA GLU A 277 1.77 -11.85 36.07
C GLU A 277 0.85 -12.22 34.90
N ASN A 278 0.57 -13.51 34.68
CA ASN A 278 -0.37 -13.97 33.67
C ASN A 278 -1.80 -13.46 33.95
N ILE A 279 -2.29 -13.59 35.19
CA ILE A 279 -3.61 -13.08 35.59
C ILE A 279 -3.68 -11.55 35.41
N SER A 280 -2.61 -10.83 35.75
CA SER A 280 -2.55 -9.37 35.59
C SER A 280 -2.57 -8.96 34.12
N ASN A 281 -1.88 -9.71 33.25
CA ASN A 281 -1.89 -9.51 31.82
C ASN A 281 -3.26 -9.81 31.21
N GLU A 282 -3.92 -10.88 31.64
CA GLU A 282 -5.30 -11.23 31.23
C GLU A 282 -6.29 -10.13 31.63
N ILE A 283 -6.25 -9.67 32.88
CA ILE A 283 -7.07 -8.54 33.35
C ILE A 283 -6.79 -7.28 32.54
N PHE A 284 -5.52 -7.00 32.21
CA PHE A 284 -5.16 -5.85 31.38
C PHE A 284 -5.74 -5.96 29.96
N SER A 285 -5.66 -7.14 29.33
CA SER A 285 -6.27 -7.36 28.02
C SER A 285 -7.79 -7.23 28.05
N LEU A 286 -8.45 -7.80 29.06
CA LEU A 286 -9.90 -7.72 29.22
C LEU A 286 -10.36 -6.29 29.49
N ARG A 287 -9.64 -5.51 30.31
CA ARG A 287 -9.94 -4.07 30.52
C ARG A 287 -9.71 -3.23 29.27
N LYS A 288 -8.72 -3.59 28.44
CA LYS A 288 -8.51 -2.93 27.16
C LYS A 288 -9.68 -3.20 26.21
N GLU A 289 -10.15 -4.45 26.15
CA GLU A 289 -11.34 -4.84 25.40
C GLU A 289 -12.61 -4.15 25.91
N GLU A 290 -12.81 -4.11 27.22
CA GLU A 290 -13.88 -3.37 27.89
C GLU A 290 -13.89 -1.88 27.49
N LYS A 291 -12.73 -1.23 27.49
CA LYS A 291 -12.59 0.17 27.07
C LYS A 291 -12.95 0.37 25.60
N LEU A 292 -12.53 -0.55 24.73
CA LEU A 292 -12.86 -0.50 23.30
C LEU A 292 -14.36 -0.69 23.06
N LEU A 293 -14.99 -1.65 23.76
CA LEU A 293 -16.44 -1.87 23.68
C LEU A 293 -17.22 -0.65 24.21
N ASN A 294 -16.80 -0.06 25.33
CA ASN A 294 -17.41 1.16 25.86
C ASN A 294 -17.32 2.34 24.89
N LEU A 295 -16.15 2.55 24.26
CA LEU A 295 -15.99 3.57 23.21
C LEU A 295 -16.90 3.29 22.02
N SER A 296 -17.02 2.03 21.60
CA SER A 296 -17.90 1.65 20.50
C SER A 296 -19.38 1.82 20.82
N ILE A 297 -19.80 1.53 22.06
CA ILE A 297 -21.17 1.78 22.53
C ILE A 297 -21.44 3.30 22.55
N ALA A 298 -20.50 4.10 23.06
CA ALA A 298 -20.63 5.56 23.09
C ALA A 298 -20.79 6.15 21.67
N SER A 299 -19.97 5.71 20.71
CA SER A 299 -20.11 6.16 19.31
C SER A 299 -21.43 5.72 18.68
N LYS A 300 -21.90 4.50 18.97
CA LYS A 300 -23.17 3.99 18.46
C LYS A 300 -24.37 4.70 19.09
N ASN A 301 -24.29 5.11 20.36
CA ASN A 301 -25.31 5.95 20.98
C ASN A 301 -25.38 7.32 20.31
N LEU A 302 -24.24 7.94 20.01
CA LEU A 302 -24.20 9.21 19.27
C LEU A 302 -24.82 9.05 17.87
N LEU A 303 -24.53 7.94 17.18
CA LEU A 303 -25.17 7.62 15.90
C LEU A 303 -26.70 7.40 16.03
N LEU A 304 -27.18 6.82 17.13
CA LEU A 304 -28.61 6.72 17.41
C LEU A 304 -29.25 8.09 17.64
N GLU A 305 -28.55 9.01 18.30
CA GLU A 305 -29.01 10.40 18.46
C GLU A 305 -29.11 11.10 17.10
N GLU A 306 -28.10 10.95 16.24
CA GLU A 306 -28.12 11.48 14.87
C GLU A 306 -29.29 10.92 14.04
N TYR A 307 -29.50 9.60 14.05
CA TYR A 307 -30.66 9.00 13.39
C TYR A 307 -31.99 9.45 14.00
N GLY A 308 -32.02 9.75 15.30
CA GLY A 308 -33.20 10.31 15.97
C GLY A 308 -33.52 11.72 15.48
N VAL A 309 -32.51 12.56 15.28
CA VAL A 309 -32.66 13.89 14.67
C VAL A 309 -33.13 13.77 13.22
N GLU A 310 -32.48 12.93 12.42
CA GLU A 310 -32.86 12.70 11.01
C GLU A 310 -34.31 12.18 10.90
N LEU A 311 -34.72 11.25 11.78
CA LEU A 311 -36.09 10.76 11.83
C LEU A 311 -37.06 11.89 12.16
N SER A 312 -36.74 12.75 13.13
CA SER A 312 -37.56 13.90 13.51
C SER A 312 -37.70 14.89 12.34
N GLU A 313 -36.63 15.17 11.60
CA GLU A 313 -36.67 16.05 10.42
C GLU A 313 -37.54 15.48 9.31
N VAL A 314 -37.44 14.18 9.05
CA VAL A 314 -38.28 13.48 8.05
C VAL A 314 -39.75 13.49 8.49
N GLU A 315 -40.03 13.29 9.78
CA GLU A 315 -41.40 13.34 10.33
C GLU A 315 -42.00 14.74 10.27
N GLU A 316 -41.23 15.77 10.61
CA GLU A 316 -41.67 17.17 10.47
C GLU A 316 -41.90 17.54 9.00
N THR A 317 -41.03 17.08 8.10
CA THR A 317 -41.20 17.30 6.64
C THR A 317 -42.47 16.63 6.14
N LEU A 318 -42.75 15.39 6.55
CA LEU A 318 -44.02 14.71 6.26
C LEU A 318 -45.21 15.50 6.81
N ASN A 319 -45.16 15.94 8.07
CA ASN A 319 -46.22 16.72 8.70
C ASN A 319 -46.48 18.07 8.00
N ILE A 320 -45.43 18.76 7.58
CA ILE A 320 -45.52 20.02 6.81
C ILE A 320 -46.18 19.76 5.45
N ASN A 321 -45.80 18.67 4.78
CA ASN A 321 -46.37 18.28 3.49
C ASN A 321 -47.89 18.01 3.60
N TYR A 322 -48.35 17.46 4.74
CA TYR A 322 -49.78 17.27 5.03
C TYR A 322 -50.53 18.58 5.40
N LYS A 323 -49.85 19.55 6.02
CA LYS A 323 -50.49 20.79 6.53
C LYS A 323 -50.50 21.92 5.50
N LEU A 324 -49.56 21.97 4.56
CA LEU A 324 -49.52 22.96 3.49
C LEU A 324 -50.43 22.55 2.34
N VAL A 325 -51.74 22.76 2.50
CA VAL A 325 -52.67 22.76 1.37
C VAL A 325 -52.58 24.12 0.69
N ILE A 326 -51.95 24.20 -0.48
CA ILE A 326 -52.05 25.40 -1.32
C ILE A 326 -53.47 25.39 -1.90
N PHE A 327 -54.34 26.25 -1.38
CA PHE A 327 -55.68 26.43 -1.95
C PHE A 327 -55.58 26.96 -3.38
N ASP A 328 -56.47 26.50 -4.26
CA ASP A 328 -56.57 27.00 -5.64
C ASP A 328 -56.68 28.53 -5.63
N GLN A 329 -55.71 29.19 -6.26
CA GLN A 329 -55.73 30.64 -6.44
C GLN A 329 -56.29 30.97 -7.82
N THR A 330 -57.37 31.76 -7.86
CA THR A 330 -57.82 32.42 -9.08
C THR A 330 -56.90 33.60 -9.36
N LEU A 331 -56.06 33.48 -10.39
CA LEU A 331 -55.17 34.54 -10.84
C LEU A 331 -55.82 35.29 -11.99
N GLU A 332 -55.87 36.61 -11.95
CA GLU A 332 -56.33 37.41 -13.08
C GLU A 332 -55.16 37.73 -14.02
N CYS A 333 -55.37 37.54 -15.32
CA CYS A 333 -54.38 37.94 -16.32
C CYS A 333 -54.23 39.48 -16.32
N PRO A 334 -53.04 40.04 -16.02
CA PRO A 334 -52.84 41.49 -15.95
C PRO A 334 -52.94 42.19 -17.32
N LEU A 335 -53.03 41.42 -18.42
CA LEU A 335 -53.19 41.93 -19.77
C LEU A 335 -54.64 41.99 -20.25
N CYS A 336 -55.52 41.12 -19.74
CA CYS A 336 -56.90 41.01 -20.24
C CYS A 336 -57.96 40.71 -19.17
N ASN A 337 -57.60 40.76 -17.88
CA ASN A 337 -58.46 40.52 -16.71
C ASN A 337 -59.27 39.21 -16.78
N SER A 338 -58.78 38.22 -17.52
CA SER A 338 -59.41 36.90 -17.58
C SER A 338 -59.01 36.10 -16.34
N GLU A 339 -60.00 35.50 -15.66
CA GLU A 339 -59.76 34.58 -14.53
C GLU A 339 -59.09 33.30 -15.04
N ILE A 340 -57.85 33.07 -14.59
CA ILE A 340 -57.12 31.83 -14.80
C ILE A 340 -57.30 30.98 -13.54
N LYS A 341 -58.00 29.85 -13.66
CA LYS A 341 -58.02 28.83 -12.62
C LYS A 341 -56.69 28.08 -12.66
N HIS A 342 -55.83 28.34 -11.68
CA HIS A 342 -54.59 27.59 -11.53
C HIS A 342 -54.90 26.24 -10.88
N ASN A 343 -55.32 25.24 -11.68
CA ASN A 343 -55.55 23.89 -11.16
C ASN A 343 -54.23 23.30 -10.66
N HIS A 344 -54.07 23.13 -9.35
CA HIS A 344 -53.02 22.30 -8.76
C HIS A 344 -53.35 20.79 -8.90
N ASN A 345 -53.77 20.34 -10.09
CA ASN A 345 -53.98 18.91 -10.36
C ASN A 345 -52.71 18.26 -10.91
N ASP A 346 -51.63 18.32 -10.13
CA ASP A 346 -50.46 17.43 -10.29
C ASP A 346 -50.40 16.52 -9.03
N GLU A 347 -51.51 15.84 -8.72
CA GLU A 347 -51.59 14.79 -7.66
C GLU A 347 -50.55 13.65 -7.88
N SER A 348 -49.93 13.59 -9.05
CA SER A 348 -48.92 12.62 -9.43
C SER A 348 -47.53 12.87 -8.83
N LYS A 349 -47.12 14.13 -8.55
CA LYS A 349 -45.76 14.43 -8.04
C LYS A 349 -45.65 14.44 -6.51
N GLY A 350 -46.75 14.75 -5.80
CA GLY A 350 -46.80 14.69 -4.34
C GLY A 350 -46.66 13.26 -3.81
N ASN A 351 -47.31 12.31 -4.50
CA ASN A 351 -47.30 10.88 -4.15
C ASN A 351 -45.91 10.23 -4.24
N GLU A 352 -45.10 10.55 -5.26
CA GLU A 352 -43.75 9.97 -5.38
C GLU A 352 -42.81 10.45 -4.28
N THR A 353 -42.86 11.75 -3.96
CA THR A 353 -42.01 12.38 -2.93
C THR A 353 -42.40 11.88 -1.53
N GLU A 354 -43.70 11.76 -1.26
CA GLU A 354 -44.21 11.21 -0.01
C GLU A 354 -43.85 9.72 0.15
N GLN A 355 -44.03 8.91 -0.90
CA GLN A 355 -43.63 7.50 -0.88
C GLN A 355 -42.11 7.35 -0.69
N MET A 356 -41.31 8.24 -1.28
CA MET A 356 -39.86 8.30 -1.06
C MET A 356 -39.54 8.61 0.41
N LEU A 357 -40.16 9.64 1.00
CA LEU A 357 -39.96 9.99 2.41
C LEU A 357 -40.42 8.88 3.37
N LEU A 358 -41.51 8.17 3.05
CA LEU A 358 -41.95 7.00 3.82
C LEU A 358 -40.97 5.82 3.71
N LYS A 359 -40.30 5.64 2.56
CA LYS A 359 -39.21 4.66 2.41
C LYS A 359 -38.00 5.07 3.26
N VAL A 360 -37.58 6.33 3.19
CA VAL A 360 -36.48 6.88 3.99
C VAL A 360 -36.79 6.72 5.49
N LYS A 361 -38.01 7.03 5.93
CA LYS A 361 -38.46 6.79 7.31
C LYS A 361 -38.32 5.32 7.73
N LYS A 362 -38.74 4.37 6.87
CA LYS A 362 -38.60 2.93 7.15
C LYS A 362 -37.13 2.51 7.21
N GLU A 363 -36.29 3.04 6.33
CA GLU A 363 -34.86 2.78 6.32
C GLU A 363 -34.17 3.29 7.59
N ILE A 364 -34.44 4.54 8.01
CA ILE A 364 -33.91 5.09 9.27
C ILE A 364 -34.35 4.25 10.47
N ASN A 365 -35.63 3.86 10.55
CA ASN A 365 -36.12 2.98 11.61
C ASN A 365 -35.42 1.60 11.61
N SER A 366 -35.17 1.04 10.43
CA SER A 366 -34.43 -0.22 10.30
C SER A 366 -32.97 -0.08 10.77
N LYS A 367 -32.32 1.05 10.47
CA LYS A 367 -30.96 1.38 10.92
C LYS A 367 -30.92 1.55 12.44
N ILE A 368 -31.88 2.27 13.02
CA ILE A 368 -32.03 2.42 14.48
C ILE A 368 -32.16 1.05 15.14
N THR A 369 -33.02 0.17 14.61
CA THR A 369 -33.23 -1.19 15.15
C THR A 369 -31.97 -2.06 15.06
N LEU A 370 -31.21 -1.92 13.98
CA LEU A 370 -29.96 -2.65 13.80
C LEU A 370 -28.89 -2.16 14.79
N VAL A 371 -28.70 -0.84 14.90
CA VAL A 371 -27.70 -0.24 15.79
C VAL A 371 -28.03 -0.51 17.25
N SER A 372 -29.31 -0.45 17.65
CA SER A 372 -29.74 -0.82 19.00
C SER A 372 -29.46 -2.28 19.32
N GLY A 373 -29.75 -3.20 18.37
CA GLY A 373 -29.41 -4.61 18.50
C GLY A 373 -27.90 -4.85 18.67
N LEU A 374 -27.06 -4.12 17.93
CA LEU A 374 -25.59 -4.19 18.10
C LEU A 374 -25.15 -3.70 19.48
N ILE A 375 -25.70 -2.58 19.97
CA ILE A 375 -25.42 -2.08 21.32
C ILE A 375 -25.77 -3.14 22.37
N ASP A 376 -26.92 -3.80 22.24
CA ASP A 376 -27.33 -4.83 23.19
C ASP A 376 -26.39 -6.05 23.18
N THR A 377 -25.91 -6.47 22.00
CA THR A 377 -24.91 -7.55 21.93
C THR A 377 -23.59 -7.18 22.59
N GLU A 378 -23.14 -5.94 22.43
CA GLU A 378 -21.90 -5.46 23.05
C GLU A 378 -22.05 -5.28 24.55
N LYS A 379 -23.21 -4.79 25.03
CA LYS A 379 -23.54 -4.73 26.46
C LYS A 379 -23.52 -6.12 27.11
N LYS A 380 -24.06 -7.15 26.43
CA LYS A 380 -24.01 -8.53 26.92
C LYS A 380 -22.57 -9.04 27.06
N LYS A 381 -21.72 -8.79 26.06
CA LYS A 381 -20.29 -9.11 26.14
C LYS A 381 -19.58 -8.36 27.28
N LEU A 382 -19.95 -7.10 27.51
CA LEU A 382 -19.40 -6.29 28.60
C LEU A 382 -19.75 -6.89 29.97
N VAL A 383 -20.95 -7.45 30.13
CA VAL A 383 -21.35 -8.19 31.34
C VAL A 383 -20.50 -9.46 31.50
N GLU A 384 -20.23 -10.21 30.42
CA GLU A 384 -19.38 -11.39 30.44
C GLU A 384 -17.93 -11.05 30.83
N ILE A 385 -17.33 -10.04 30.19
CA ILE A 385 -15.98 -9.55 30.49
C ILE A 385 -15.87 -9.10 31.95
N ASN A 386 -16.87 -8.36 32.46
CA ASN A 386 -16.87 -7.92 33.85
C ASN A 386 -16.94 -9.09 34.83
N LYS A 387 -17.67 -10.16 34.47
CA LYS A 387 -17.71 -11.38 35.26
C LYS A 387 -16.35 -12.08 35.26
N GLU A 388 -15.70 -12.23 34.11
CA GLU A 388 -14.35 -12.81 34.01
C GLU A 388 -13.30 -12.00 34.79
N ILE A 389 -13.34 -10.67 34.68
CA ILE A 389 -12.49 -9.78 35.47
C ILE A 389 -12.72 -10.00 36.98
N SER A 390 -13.98 -10.16 37.40
CA SER A 390 -14.30 -10.44 38.81
C SER A 390 -13.72 -11.77 39.28
N GLU A 391 -13.88 -12.84 38.49
CA GLU A 391 -13.32 -14.17 38.79
C GLU A 391 -11.78 -14.16 38.83
N LEU A 392 -11.13 -13.46 37.90
CA LEU A 392 -9.68 -13.28 37.88
C LEU A 392 -9.19 -12.46 39.07
N ASN A 393 -9.93 -11.42 39.50
CA ASN A 393 -9.58 -10.67 40.71
C ASN A 393 -9.71 -11.53 41.98
N GLN A 394 -10.73 -12.40 42.07
CA GLN A 394 -10.83 -13.36 43.19
C GLN A 394 -9.65 -14.32 43.20
N LYS A 395 -9.26 -14.86 42.04
CA LYS A 395 -8.04 -15.69 41.92
C LYS A 395 -6.80 -14.91 42.34
N ARG A 396 -6.68 -13.64 41.90
CA ARG A 396 -5.58 -12.75 42.26
C ARG A 396 -5.48 -12.57 43.77
N GLU A 397 -6.59 -12.31 44.45
CA GLU A 397 -6.64 -12.18 45.91
C GLU A 397 -6.17 -13.46 46.62
N ILE A 398 -6.58 -14.64 46.14
CA ILE A 398 -6.13 -15.93 46.70
C ILE A 398 -4.61 -16.10 46.51
N PHE A 399 -4.08 -15.77 45.32
CA PHE A 399 -2.64 -15.84 45.05
C PHE A 399 -1.84 -14.81 45.85
N ASP A 400 -2.35 -13.59 46.00
CA ASP A 400 -1.75 -12.54 46.82
C ASP A 400 -1.72 -12.96 48.30
N GLU A 401 -2.79 -13.56 48.81
CA GLU A 401 -2.83 -14.11 50.17
C GLU A 401 -1.85 -15.28 50.34
N ALA A 402 -1.80 -16.19 49.36
CA ALA A 402 -0.83 -17.29 49.36
C ALA A 402 0.61 -16.76 49.37
N ILE A 403 0.95 -15.78 48.53
CA ILE A 403 2.26 -15.13 48.51
C ILE A 403 2.54 -14.42 49.82
N ARG A 404 1.57 -13.74 50.43
CA ARG A 404 1.73 -13.06 51.72
C ARG A 404 1.99 -14.04 52.86
N VAL A 405 1.34 -15.20 52.85
CA VAL A 405 1.58 -16.29 53.81
C VAL A 405 2.94 -16.94 53.57
N PHE A 406 3.31 -17.18 52.31
CA PHE A 406 4.64 -17.69 51.94
C PHE A 406 5.74 -16.71 52.36
N SER A 407 5.64 -15.42 51.99
CA SER A 407 6.60 -14.37 52.33
C SER A 407 6.74 -14.11 53.84
N LYS A 408 5.78 -14.51 54.67
CA LYS A 408 5.89 -14.48 56.14
C LYS A 408 6.60 -15.71 56.72
N LYS A 409 6.58 -16.83 56.00
CA LYS A 409 7.18 -18.11 56.42
C LYS A 409 8.58 -18.32 55.85
N THR A 410 8.89 -17.70 54.72
CA THR A 410 10.20 -17.70 54.09
C THR A 410 10.73 -16.27 54.00
N ASP A 411 11.93 -16.03 54.56
CA ASP A 411 12.72 -14.84 54.25
C ASP A 411 13.17 -14.97 52.78
N VAL A 412 12.36 -14.48 51.83
CA VAL A 412 12.69 -14.41 50.40
C VAL A 412 13.27 -13.03 50.11
N PRO A 413 14.60 -12.82 50.17
CA PRO A 413 15.19 -11.48 50.32
C PRO A 413 15.14 -10.60 49.05
N PHE A 414 14.60 -11.11 47.94
CA PHE A 414 14.80 -10.54 46.60
C PHE A 414 13.49 -10.16 45.87
N LEU A 415 12.31 -10.57 46.36
CA LEU A 415 11.05 -10.31 45.65
C LEU A 415 10.69 -8.82 45.63
N SER A 416 10.73 -8.17 46.79
CA SER A 416 10.43 -6.74 46.91
C SER A 416 11.36 -5.91 46.04
N GLN A 417 12.63 -6.31 45.92
CA GLN A 417 13.61 -5.69 45.02
C GLN A 417 13.23 -5.87 43.55
N ILE A 418 12.89 -7.08 43.10
CA ILE A 418 12.47 -7.34 41.71
C ILE A 418 11.17 -6.60 41.36
N GLU A 419 10.18 -6.56 42.25
CA GLU A 419 8.92 -5.83 42.02
C GLU A 419 9.13 -4.33 41.95
N THR A 420 10.00 -3.79 42.81
CA THR A 420 10.40 -2.38 42.75
C THR A 420 11.09 -2.06 41.43
N ILE A 421 12.02 -2.91 40.98
CA ILE A 421 12.71 -2.74 39.70
C ILE A 421 11.72 -2.82 38.52
N ASN A 422 10.82 -3.81 38.50
CA ASN A 422 9.78 -3.92 37.46
C ASN A 422 8.85 -2.69 37.43
N SER A 423 8.45 -2.18 38.60
CA SER A 423 7.63 -0.97 38.71
C SER A 423 8.35 0.25 38.12
N ILE A 424 9.64 0.41 38.42
CA ILE A 424 10.48 1.48 37.86
C ILE A 424 10.60 1.32 36.34
N ILE A 425 10.90 0.11 35.84
CA ILE A 425 10.98 -0.16 34.40
C ILE A 425 9.67 0.17 33.72
N ASN A 426 8.53 -0.25 34.27
CA ASN A 426 7.21 0.02 33.69
C ASN A 426 6.90 1.52 33.66
N ARG A 427 7.24 2.26 34.73
CA ARG A 427 7.10 3.72 34.76
C ARG A 427 7.98 4.38 33.70
N LEU A 428 9.27 4.05 33.66
CA LEU A 428 10.21 4.61 32.68
C LEU A 428 9.80 4.27 31.25
N THR A 429 9.31 3.06 31.00
CA THR A 429 8.82 2.64 29.68
C THR A 429 7.59 3.44 29.27
N LYS A 430 6.67 3.68 30.21
CA LYS A 430 5.50 4.53 29.96
C LYS A 430 5.89 5.97 29.66
N ASP A 431 6.83 6.53 30.43
CA ASP A 431 7.34 7.88 30.22
C ASP A 431 8.05 7.98 28.86
N GLN A 432 8.82 6.96 28.49
CA GLN A 432 9.48 6.86 27.18
C GLN A 432 8.46 6.85 26.03
N GLU A 433 7.38 6.08 26.13
CA GLU A 433 6.34 6.03 25.09
C GLU A 433 5.62 7.38 24.92
N VAL A 434 5.35 8.11 26.02
CA VAL A 434 4.79 9.47 25.93
C VAL A 434 5.73 10.43 25.19
N LEU A 435 7.04 10.32 25.41
CA LEU A 435 8.02 11.14 24.69
C LEU A 435 8.14 10.73 23.21
N LYS A 436 8.08 9.44 22.90
CA LYS A 436 8.05 8.95 21.51
C LYS A 436 6.80 9.41 20.76
N GLU A 437 5.65 9.52 21.42
CA GLU A 437 4.46 10.14 20.81
C GLU A 437 4.74 11.58 20.37
N SER A 438 5.44 12.37 21.17
CA SER A 438 5.83 13.73 20.81
C SER A 438 6.77 13.74 19.59
N ILE A 439 7.73 12.81 19.48
CA ILE A 439 8.57 12.64 18.28
C ILE A 439 7.72 12.29 17.05
N ARG A 440 6.77 11.35 17.18
CA ARG A 440 5.85 11.01 16.08
C ARG A 440 5.08 12.23 15.58
N MET A 441 4.70 13.13 16.49
CA MET A 441 4.04 14.38 16.13
C MET A 441 4.97 15.36 15.40
N TYR A 442 6.22 15.49 15.82
CA TYR A 442 7.23 16.26 15.08
C TYR A 442 7.41 15.78 13.66
N ASN A 443 7.63 14.47 13.52
CA ASN A 443 7.77 13.83 12.22
C ASN A 443 6.51 14.01 11.37
N LYS A 444 5.32 14.03 12.00
CA LYS A 444 4.06 14.33 11.31
C LYS A 444 3.96 15.79 10.85
N ILE A 445 4.50 16.73 11.61
CA ILE A 445 4.56 18.15 11.21
C ILE A 445 5.49 18.30 10.01
N GLU A 446 6.67 17.70 10.06
CA GLU A 446 7.63 17.73 8.95
C GLU A 446 7.04 17.10 7.68
N GLU A 447 6.37 15.95 7.80
CA GLU A 447 5.62 15.31 6.70
C GLU A 447 4.63 16.29 6.06
N LYS A 448 3.84 16.99 6.89
CA LYS A 448 2.80 17.93 6.42
C LYS A 448 3.42 19.18 5.79
N GLU A 449 4.52 19.70 6.32
CA GLU A 449 5.28 20.81 5.74
C GLU A 449 5.83 20.44 4.35
N ASN A 450 6.41 19.25 4.20
CA ASN A 450 6.91 18.77 2.93
C ASN A 450 5.78 18.48 1.92
N TYR A 451 4.64 18.00 2.40
CA TYR A 451 3.44 17.84 1.57
C TYR A 451 2.91 19.19 1.06
N ILE A 452 2.87 20.23 1.89
CA ILE A 452 2.51 21.59 1.47
C ILE A 452 3.45 22.10 0.36
N LYS A 453 4.77 21.98 0.54
CA LYS A 453 5.75 22.37 -0.50
C LYS A 453 5.49 21.64 -1.82
N THR A 454 5.17 20.35 -1.76
CA THR A 454 4.85 19.54 -2.95
C THR A 454 3.59 20.05 -3.65
N LEU A 455 2.54 20.37 -2.88
CA LEU A 455 1.29 20.92 -3.42
C LEU A 455 1.49 22.31 -4.03
N GLU A 456 2.31 23.17 -3.41
CA GLU A 456 2.64 24.51 -3.93
C GLU A 456 3.38 24.40 -5.29
N ILE A 457 4.33 23.46 -5.43
CA ILE A 457 4.97 23.16 -6.72
C ILE A 457 3.96 22.67 -7.76
N GLN A 458 3.01 21.82 -7.37
CA GLN A 458 1.94 21.35 -8.28
C GLN A 458 1.01 22.49 -8.70
N GLU A 459 0.68 23.40 -7.77
CA GLU A 459 -0.13 24.58 -8.02
C GLU A 459 0.54 25.47 -9.08
N ASP A 460 1.84 25.73 -8.94
CA ASP A 460 2.60 26.54 -9.90
C ASP A 460 2.65 25.88 -11.29
N LYS A 461 2.88 24.56 -11.36
CA LYS A 461 2.83 23.81 -12.63
C LYS A 461 1.45 23.85 -13.29
N LEU A 462 0.38 23.78 -12.51
CA LEU A 462 -0.98 23.88 -13.05
C LEU A 462 -1.27 25.29 -13.57
N LYS A 463 -0.80 26.34 -12.88
CA LYS A 463 -0.89 27.73 -13.36
C LYS A 463 -0.12 27.94 -14.66
N GLU A 464 1.10 27.40 -14.76
CA GLU A 464 1.89 27.44 -15.99
C GLU A 464 1.18 26.71 -17.14
N LYS A 465 0.63 25.51 -16.91
CA LYS A 465 -0.13 24.76 -17.91
C LYS A 465 -1.39 25.51 -18.36
N LEU A 466 -2.10 26.16 -17.44
CA LEU A 466 -3.26 27.00 -17.75
C LEU A 466 -2.89 28.22 -18.59
N ALA A 467 -1.71 28.81 -18.37
CA ALA A 467 -1.19 29.92 -19.17
C ALA A 467 -0.69 29.46 -20.56
N ALA A 468 -0.17 28.23 -20.66
CA ALA A 468 0.42 27.65 -21.87
C ALA A 468 -0.58 26.90 -22.78
N LEU A 469 -1.88 26.93 -22.49
CA LEU A 469 -2.95 26.13 -23.10
C LEU A 469 -3.28 26.48 -24.58
N GLN A 470 -2.32 27.02 -25.34
CA GLN A 470 -2.48 27.41 -26.75
C GLN A 470 -1.53 26.74 -27.74
N VAL A 471 -0.70 25.77 -27.35
CA VAL A 471 0.19 25.10 -28.30
C VAL A 471 0.29 23.63 -27.94
N LYS A 472 -0.04 22.71 -28.86
CA LYS A 472 0.61 21.38 -29.04
C LYS A 472 -0.07 20.51 -30.10
N GLY A 473 0.12 20.87 -31.37
CA GLY A 473 0.00 19.91 -32.48
C GLY A 473 1.29 19.14 -32.78
N GLY A 474 2.46 19.65 -32.35
CA GLY A 474 3.78 19.13 -32.77
C GLY A 474 4.58 18.33 -31.74
N GLU A 475 4.21 18.30 -30.46
CA GLU A 475 4.97 17.52 -29.45
C GLU A 475 4.68 16.03 -29.50
N LYS A 476 3.43 15.64 -29.77
CA LYS A 476 3.04 14.23 -29.93
C LYS A 476 3.93 13.54 -30.98
N ASP A 477 4.11 14.18 -32.13
CA ASP A 477 4.92 13.62 -33.22
C ASP A 477 6.39 13.50 -32.84
N LYS A 478 6.95 14.44 -32.07
CA LYS A 478 8.33 14.35 -31.58
C LYS A 478 8.52 13.14 -30.66
N ILE A 479 7.60 12.95 -29.71
CA ILE A 479 7.63 11.81 -28.77
C ILE A 479 7.54 10.49 -29.53
N LEU A 480 6.58 10.37 -30.45
CA LEU A 480 6.40 9.13 -31.22
C LEU A 480 7.57 8.84 -32.15
N ASN A 481 8.13 9.86 -32.81
CA ASN A 481 9.32 9.70 -33.66
C ASN A 481 10.54 9.25 -32.83
N PHE A 482 10.71 9.80 -31.62
CA PHE A 482 11.79 9.36 -30.71
C PHE A 482 11.62 7.89 -30.33
N LEU A 483 10.42 7.52 -29.86
CA LEU A 483 10.12 6.14 -29.47
C LEU A 483 10.31 5.17 -30.64
N ASP A 484 9.87 5.55 -31.83
CA ASP A 484 10.01 4.74 -33.04
C ASP A 484 11.49 4.50 -33.39
N SER A 485 12.31 5.54 -33.27
CA SER A 485 13.75 5.46 -33.53
C SER A 485 14.48 4.56 -32.53
N GLU A 486 14.16 4.68 -31.23
CA GLU A 486 14.76 3.86 -30.19
C GLU A 486 14.28 2.41 -30.27
N TYR A 487 13.00 2.18 -30.56
CA TYR A 487 12.45 0.86 -30.78
C TYR A 487 13.17 0.14 -31.94
N LYS A 488 13.34 0.80 -33.08
CA LYS A 488 14.08 0.27 -34.24
C LYS A 488 15.55 -0.01 -33.91
N LYS A 489 16.19 0.87 -33.14
CA LYS A 489 17.58 0.71 -32.69
C LYS A 489 17.74 -0.55 -31.84
N TYR A 490 16.86 -0.78 -30.87
CA TYR A 490 16.89 -1.99 -30.06
C TYR A 490 16.58 -3.25 -30.88
N MET A 491 15.56 -3.22 -31.75
CA MET A 491 15.26 -4.35 -32.65
C MET A 491 16.45 -4.72 -33.54
N SER A 492 17.14 -3.73 -34.10
CA SER A 492 18.33 -3.95 -34.94
C SER A 492 19.47 -4.61 -34.16
N ARG A 493 19.71 -4.19 -32.91
CA ARG A 493 20.71 -4.82 -32.02
C ARG A 493 20.38 -6.29 -31.73
N LEU A 494 19.10 -6.63 -31.70
CA LEU A 494 18.59 -7.98 -31.50
C LEU A 494 18.51 -8.79 -32.81
N LYS A 495 19.23 -8.35 -33.86
CA LYS A 495 19.33 -8.98 -35.19
C LYS A 495 18.02 -8.97 -36.00
N TYR A 496 17.09 -8.09 -35.68
CA TYR A 496 15.86 -7.87 -36.44
C TYR A 496 15.98 -6.59 -37.28
N GLU A 497 16.58 -6.71 -38.47
CA GLU A 497 16.99 -5.59 -39.33
C GLU A 497 15.90 -5.09 -40.30
N LEU A 498 14.73 -5.73 -40.35
CA LEU A 498 13.60 -5.28 -41.18
C LEU A 498 13.04 -3.97 -40.63
N LEU A 499 13.54 -2.83 -41.13
CA LEU A 499 13.09 -1.50 -40.72
C LEU A 499 11.76 -1.09 -41.36
N ASP A 500 11.50 -1.56 -42.59
CA ASP A 500 10.25 -1.32 -43.30
C ASP A 500 9.12 -2.12 -42.63
N GLY A 501 8.09 -1.41 -42.15
CA GLY A 501 6.98 -2.01 -41.41
C GLY A 501 7.28 -2.32 -39.93
N THR A 502 8.42 -1.89 -39.41
CA THR A 502 8.73 -1.93 -37.96
C THR A 502 8.54 -0.55 -37.39
N PHE A 503 7.60 -0.37 -36.47
CA PHE A 503 7.30 0.94 -35.91
C PHE A 503 6.44 0.87 -34.65
N ILE A 504 6.30 1.99 -33.93
CA ILE A 504 5.25 2.15 -32.91
C ILE A 504 4.03 2.83 -33.54
N ASN A 505 2.88 2.16 -33.49
CA ASN A 505 1.64 2.68 -34.07
C ASN A 505 1.21 3.99 -33.39
N ARG A 506 0.87 5.01 -34.19
CA ARG A 506 0.58 6.37 -33.69
C ARG A 506 -0.78 6.54 -33.01
N ASP A 507 -1.68 5.57 -33.21
CA ASP A 507 -3.04 5.60 -32.67
C ASP A 507 -3.21 4.59 -31.55
N GLU A 508 -2.70 3.37 -31.72
CA GLU A 508 -2.79 2.29 -30.74
C GLU A 508 -1.65 2.31 -29.71
N TYR A 509 -0.53 2.98 -30.02
CA TYR A 509 0.69 3.03 -29.20
C TYR A 509 1.26 1.65 -28.86
N ILE A 510 1.24 0.74 -29.83
CA ILE A 510 1.81 -0.60 -29.70
C ILE A 510 2.89 -0.84 -30.77
N PRO A 511 3.88 -1.70 -30.48
CA PRO A 511 4.95 -2.00 -31.42
C PRO A 511 4.47 -2.96 -32.53
N TYR A 512 4.97 -2.70 -33.73
CA TYR A 512 4.80 -3.50 -34.94
C TYR A 512 6.17 -3.93 -35.45
N TYR A 513 6.24 -5.13 -36.02
CA TYR A 513 7.40 -5.64 -36.73
C TYR A 513 6.93 -6.31 -38.02
N ASN A 514 7.56 -5.94 -39.13
CA ASN A 514 7.22 -6.44 -40.47
C ASN A 514 5.71 -6.34 -40.79
N GLY A 515 5.09 -5.20 -40.44
CA GLY A 515 3.68 -4.92 -40.72
C GLY A 515 2.66 -5.59 -39.79
N ALA A 516 3.08 -6.44 -38.85
CA ALA A 516 2.21 -7.10 -37.89
C ALA A 516 2.47 -6.61 -36.46
N SER A 517 1.39 -6.48 -35.67
CA SER A 517 1.48 -6.00 -34.28
C SER A 517 2.07 -7.07 -33.36
N VAL A 518 2.57 -6.64 -32.20
CA VAL A 518 3.04 -7.53 -31.13
C VAL A 518 1.99 -8.54 -30.63
N TYR A 519 0.70 -8.35 -30.94
CA TYR A 519 -0.36 -9.29 -30.57
C TYR A 519 -0.69 -10.30 -31.67
N ALA A 520 -0.18 -10.10 -32.89
CA ALA A 520 -0.46 -10.95 -34.05
C ALA A 520 0.62 -12.00 -34.33
N HIS A 521 1.84 -11.79 -33.82
CA HIS A 521 2.95 -12.74 -33.99
C HIS A 521 2.79 -13.95 -33.05
N GLU A 522 3.24 -15.12 -33.51
CA GLU A 522 3.22 -16.36 -32.71
C GLU A 522 4.61 -16.77 -32.21
N SER A 523 5.69 -16.23 -32.80
CA SER A 523 7.07 -16.56 -32.42
C SER A 523 7.46 -15.91 -31.09
N GLY A 524 7.64 -16.72 -30.04
CA GLY A 524 7.95 -16.24 -28.70
C GLY A 524 9.24 -15.41 -28.60
N GLY A 525 10.33 -15.81 -29.28
CA GLY A 525 11.59 -15.08 -29.25
C GLY A 525 11.53 -13.71 -29.94
N LEU A 526 10.78 -13.63 -31.04
CA LEU A 526 10.48 -12.35 -31.71
C LEU A 526 9.59 -11.48 -30.81
N LEU A 527 8.53 -12.04 -30.23
CA LEU A 527 7.65 -11.33 -29.31
C LEU A 527 8.43 -10.76 -28.11
N GLU A 528 9.30 -11.56 -27.50
CA GLU A 528 10.14 -11.15 -26.38
C GLU A 528 11.06 -9.98 -26.78
N SER A 529 11.65 -10.06 -27.98
CA SER A 529 12.49 -8.98 -28.55
C SER A 529 11.71 -7.70 -28.83
N MET A 530 10.50 -7.81 -29.40
CA MET A 530 9.60 -6.67 -29.63
C MET A 530 9.21 -6.00 -28.32
N GLN A 531 8.86 -6.79 -27.31
CA GLN A 531 8.39 -6.31 -26.01
C GLN A 531 9.51 -5.63 -25.23
N LEU A 532 10.69 -6.25 -25.14
CA LEU A 532 11.86 -5.66 -24.48
C LEU A 532 12.33 -4.38 -25.19
N SER A 533 12.36 -4.37 -26.52
CA SER A 533 12.71 -3.17 -27.29
C SER A 533 11.71 -2.03 -27.05
N PHE A 534 10.42 -2.33 -26.95
CA PHE A 534 9.38 -1.35 -26.70
C PHE A 534 9.44 -0.78 -25.27
N LEU A 535 9.60 -1.65 -24.26
CA LEU A 535 9.79 -1.22 -22.87
C LEU A 535 11.08 -0.42 -22.70
N GLY A 536 12.16 -0.85 -23.36
CA GLY A 536 13.44 -0.14 -23.39
C GLY A 536 13.32 1.24 -24.04
N ALA A 537 12.58 1.36 -25.14
CA ALA A 537 12.32 2.66 -25.78
C ALA A 537 11.52 3.61 -24.88
N ILE A 538 10.48 3.10 -24.21
CA ILE A 538 9.70 3.88 -23.22
C ILE A 538 10.61 4.34 -22.08
N LEU A 539 11.40 3.43 -21.51
CA LEU A 539 12.27 3.74 -20.37
C LEU A 539 13.35 4.76 -20.78
N ASN A 540 14.02 4.57 -21.92
CA ASN A 540 15.02 5.52 -22.42
C ASN A 540 14.43 6.90 -22.76
N SER A 541 13.18 6.95 -23.25
CA SER A 541 12.51 8.23 -23.53
C SER A 541 12.25 9.08 -22.29
N LYS A 542 12.34 8.49 -21.10
CA LYS A 542 12.32 9.21 -19.84
C LYS A 542 13.55 10.13 -19.73
N GLU A 543 14.74 9.66 -20.06
CA GLU A 543 15.96 10.50 -20.03
C GLU A 543 15.87 11.71 -20.96
N ALA A 544 15.20 11.54 -22.10
CA ALA A 544 14.91 12.61 -23.06
C ALA A 544 13.80 13.59 -22.59
N GLY A 545 13.19 13.36 -21.43
CA GLY A 545 12.12 14.19 -20.87
C GLY A 545 10.72 13.89 -21.41
N TYR A 546 10.51 12.81 -22.15
CA TYR A 546 9.22 12.51 -22.78
C TYR A 546 8.28 11.70 -21.89
N ALA A 547 8.80 10.69 -21.18
CA ALA A 547 8.01 9.80 -20.32
C ALA A 547 8.04 10.24 -18.84
N GLU A 548 7.71 11.50 -18.54
CA GLU A 548 7.75 12.04 -17.18
C GLU A 548 6.91 11.21 -16.18
N GLY A 549 5.76 10.68 -16.63
CA GLY A 549 4.86 9.89 -15.80
C GLY A 549 5.22 8.42 -15.65
N HIS A 550 6.24 7.92 -16.38
CA HIS A 550 6.75 6.56 -16.16
C HIS A 550 7.56 6.49 -14.85
N PRO A 551 7.39 5.47 -13.98
CA PRO A 551 8.09 5.42 -12.69
C PRO A 551 9.62 5.30 -12.75
N GLY A 552 10.21 5.02 -13.92
CA GLY A 552 11.66 4.84 -14.06
C GLY A 552 12.19 3.53 -13.44
N LEU A 553 11.30 2.56 -13.24
CA LEU A 553 11.56 1.22 -12.73
C LEU A 553 11.15 0.20 -13.80
N LEU A 554 11.90 -0.90 -13.91
CA LEU A 554 11.53 -2.07 -14.71
C LEU A 554 11.76 -3.35 -13.90
N MET A 555 10.73 -4.19 -13.81
CA MET A 555 10.73 -5.47 -13.12
C MET A 555 10.39 -6.57 -14.13
N LEU A 556 11.31 -7.51 -14.34
CA LEU A 556 11.17 -8.58 -15.31
C LEU A 556 11.27 -9.94 -14.61
N ASP A 557 10.25 -10.77 -14.78
CA ASP A 557 10.23 -12.13 -14.26
C ASP A 557 10.61 -13.13 -15.37
N SER A 558 11.92 -13.42 -15.46
CA SER A 558 12.57 -14.26 -16.48
C SER A 558 12.56 -13.69 -17.91
N ILE A 559 13.72 -13.69 -18.56
CA ILE A 559 13.91 -13.28 -19.97
C ILE A 559 14.47 -14.41 -20.85
N SER A 560 14.49 -15.64 -20.32
CA SER A 560 15.18 -16.77 -20.96
C SER A 560 14.24 -17.79 -21.61
N LYS A 561 12.93 -17.58 -21.50
CA LYS A 561 11.92 -18.62 -21.78
C LYS A 561 11.86 -18.96 -23.27
N TYR A 562 11.97 -17.96 -24.15
CA TYR A 562 11.77 -18.16 -25.60
C TYR A 562 13.04 -17.99 -26.46
N VAL A 563 14.12 -17.42 -25.89
CA VAL A 563 15.41 -17.18 -26.59
C VAL A 563 16.48 -18.23 -26.27
N GLY A 564 16.22 -19.10 -25.28
CA GLY A 564 17.10 -20.20 -24.88
C GLY A 564 18.32 -19.75 -24.08
N THR A 565 18.82 -20.63 -23.20
CA THR A 565 19.93 -20.32 -22.27
C THR A 565 21.22 -21.00 -22.68
N LEU A 566 22.35 -20.41 -22.30
CA LEU A 566 23.65 -21.08 -22.27
C LEU A 566 23.62 -22.08 -21.11
N LYS A 567 23.67 -23.39 -21.39
CA LYS A 567 23.84 -24.39 -20.31
C LYS A 567 25.20 -24.13 -19.64
N LYS A 568 25.19 -23.90 -18.32
CA LYS A 568 26.39 -24.02 -17.49
C LYS A 568 26.83 -25.50 -17.53
N ASP A 569 28.12 -25.75 -17.73
CA ASP A 569 28.70 -27.08 -17.88
C ASP A 569 28.29 -28.01 -16.72
N GLU A 570 27.25 -28.82 -16.95
CA GLU A 570 26.95 -30.00 -16.17
C GLU A 570 26.96 -31.20 -17.11
N ASN A 571 27.84 -32.14 -16.77
CA ASN A 571 28.15 -33.41 -17.42
C ASN A 571 27.07 -34.00 -18.35
N GLU A 572 27.53 -34.51 -19.50
CA GLU A 572 26.78 -35.03 -20.67
C GLU A 572 25.83 -36.24 -20.43
N HIS A 573 25.26 -36.46 -19.24
CA HIS A 573 24.53 -37.69 -18.94
C HIS A 573 23.01 -37.62 -18.77
N SER A 574 22.34 -36.47 -18.94
CA SER A 574 20.87 -36.39 -18.94
C SER A 574 20.30 -36.10 -20.33
N LYS A 575 20.44 -37.06 -21.26
CA LYS A 575 19.80 -37.03 -22.60
C LYS A 575 18.45 -37.75 -22.69
N LEU A 576 17.84 -38.13 -21.57
CA LEU A 576 16.62 -38.93 -21.57
C LEU A 576 15.65 -38.32 -20.56
N GLU A 577 14.80 -37.38 -21.00
CA GLU A 577 13.40 -37.20 -20.54
C GLU A 577 12.68 -35.93 -21.06
N ASP A 578 13.33 -35.03 -21.82
CA ASP A 578 12.66 -33.83 -22.40
C ASP A 578 12.13 -34.07 -23.83
N SER A 579 11.49 -35.21 -24.09
CA SER A 579 10.98 -35.57 -25.42
C SER A 579 9.47 -35.39 -25.62
N LEU A 580 8.81 -34.45 -24.93
CA LEU A 580 7.42 -34.08 -25.23
C LEU A 580 7.21 -32.55 -25.13
N SER A 581 7.00 -31.96 -26.31
CA SER A 581 6.48 -30.61 -26.62
C SER A 581 7.26 -29.37 -26.17
N HIS A 582 8.13 -28.83 -27.03
CA HIS A 582 8.31 -27.37 -27.29
C HIS A 582 9.19 -27.18 -28.55
N LYS A 583 8.56 -27.14 -29.73
CA LYS A 583 9.26 -27.00 -31.04
C LYS A 583 9.64 -25.56 -31.41
N ASP A 584 9.36 -24.56 -30.57
CA ASP A 584 9.48 -23.13 -30.92
C ASP A 584 10.56 -22.34 -30.13
N SER A 585 11.52 -23.02 -29.48
CA SER A 585 12.65 -22.31 -28.84
C SER A 585 13.74 -22.02 -29.87
N ILE A 586 13.79 -20.79 -30.37
CA ILE A 586 14.98 -20.26 -31.06
C ILE A 586 16.07 -20.18 -29.98
N LYS A 587 17.14 -20.96 -30.13
CA LYS A 587 18.32 -20.88 -29.26
C LYS A 587 19.30 -19.90 -29.90
N ASP A 588 19.19 -18.61 -29.59
CA ASP A 588 20.17 -17.60 -30.01
C ASP A 588 20.84 -16.97 -28.77
N PRO A 589 21.94 -17.57 -28.29
CA PRO A 589 22.68 -17.07 -27.13
C PRO A 589 23.15 -15.62 -27.27
N GLU A 590 23.38 -15.13 -28.50
CA GLU A 590 23.85 -13.77 -28.73
C GLU A 590 22.72 -12.75 -28.49
N VAL A 591 21.49 -13.08 -28.89
CA VAL A 591 20.29 -12.27 -28.60
C VAL A 591 20.04 -12.25 -27.09
N TYR A 592 20.16 -13.40 -26.43
CA TYR A 592 20.03 -13.49 -24.98
C TYR A 592 21.08 -12.64 -24.24
N GLU A 593 22.34 -12.67 -24.66
CA GLU A 593 23.37 -11.78 -24.11
C GLU A 593 23.11 -10.30 -24.40
N GLU A 594 22.55 -9.98 -25.56
CA GLU A 594 22.23 -8.60 -25.93
C GLU A 594 21.10 -8.03 -25.06
N PHE A 595 20.13 -8.84 -24.63
CA PHE A 595 19.14 -8.41 -23.63
C PHE A 595 19.83 -7.88 -22.37
N TYR A 596 20.82 -8.58 -21.83
CA TYR A 596 21.57 -8.10 -20.66
C TYR A 596 22.30 -6.79 -20.93
N LYS A 597 22.91 -6.63 -22.10
CA LYS A 597 23.59 -5.37 -22.44
C LYS A 597 22.62 -4.19 -22.50
N ILE A 598 21.45 -4.39 -23.09
CA ILE A 598 20.38 -3.38 -23.12
C ILE A 598 19.91 -3.06 -21.69
N LEU A 599 19.65 -4.07 -20.86
CA LEU A 599 19.23 -3.84 -19.47
C LEU A 599 20.32 -3.16 -18.63
N ILE A 600 21.60 -3.46 -18.83
CA ILE A 600 22.70 -2.79 -18.14
C ILE A 600 22.80 -1.32 -18.57
N GLU A 601 22.67 -1.04 -19.87
CA GLU A 601 22.66 0.33 -20.42
C GLU A 601 21.51 1.16 -19.82
N LEU A 602 20.29 0.63 -19.87
CA LEU A 602 19.12 1.25 -19.25
C LEU A 602 19.28 1.40 -17.73
N GLY A 603 19.92 0.42 -17.10
CA GLY A 603 20.24 0.37 -15.68
C GLY A 603 21.23 1.44 -15.20
N ALA A 604 21.86 2.19 -16.11
CA ALA A 604 22.73 3.31 -15.73
C ALA A 604 21.93 4.49 -15.14
N ASN A 605 20.71 4.71 -15.63
CA ASN A 605 19.87 5.85 -15.25
C ASN A 605 18.54 5.42 -14.60
N HIS A 606 18.18 4.14 -14.72
CA HIS A 606 16.93 3.58 -14.22
C HIS A 606 17.17 2.36 -13.35
N GLN A 607 16.20 2.04 -12.50
CA GLN A 607 16.28 0.83 -11.69
C GLN A 607 15.70 -0.36 -12.46
N ILE A 608 16.43 -1.46 -12.50
CA ILE A 608 15.98 -2.71 -13.11
C ILE A 608 16.15 -3.86 -12.12
N ILE A 609 15.08 -4.60 -11.88
CA ILE A 609 15.08 -5.81 -11.07
C ILE A 609 14.73 -6.98 -11.98
N LEU A 610 15.72 -7.84 -12.24
CA LEU A 610 15.56 -9.01 -13.08
C LEU A 610 15.60 -10.27 -12.22
N VAL A 611 14.52 -11.06 -12.28
CA VAL A 611 14.54 -12.44 -11.77
C VAL A 611 14.91 -13.35 -12.92
N GLU A 612 15.91 -14.21 -12.75
CA GLU A 612 16.33 -15.16 -13.77
C GLU A 612 16.78 -16.49 -13.15
N ASN A 613 16.72 -17.60 -13.88
CA ASN A 613 17.24 -18.89 -13.41
C ASN A 613 18.71 -19.06 -13.77
N THR A 614 19.10 -18.73 -15.00
CA THR A 614 20.44 -19.00 -15.54
C THR A 614 21.03 -17.77 -16.25
N PRO A 615 21.37 -16.70 -15.52
CA PRO A 615 22.05 -15.55 -16.13
C PRO A 615 23.41 -15.97 -16.71
N PRO A 616 23.84 -15.39 -17.85
CA PRO A 616 25.15 -15.66 -18.43
C PRO A 616 26.28 -15.34 -17.44
N GLN A 617 27.32 -16.18 -17.39
CA GLN A 617 28.36 -16.14 -16.35
C GLN A 617 29.04 -14.77 -16.20
N LYS A 618 29.18 -14.02 -17.31
CA LYS A 618 29.75 -12.67 -17.33
C LYS A 618 28.93 -11.66 -16.53
N PHE A 619 27.60 -11.74 -16.60
CA PHE A 619 26.69 -10.83 -15.90
C PHE A 619 26.37 -11.33 -14.49
N ASP A 620 26.29 -12.65 -14.34
CA ASP A 620 26.01 -13.32 -13.06
C ASP A 620 26.98 -12.86 -11.97
N ARG A 621 28.29 -12.87 -12.26
CA ARG A 621 29.33 -12.46 -11.29
C ARG A 621 29.29 -10.99 -10.88
N LEU A 622 28.69 -10.12 -11.69
CA LEU A 622 28.75 -8.67 -11.50
C LEU A 622 27.45 -8.09 -10.94
N TYR A 623 26.31 -8.66 -11.32
CA TYR A 623 24.99 -8.07 -11.06
C TYR A 623 24.06 -8.98 -10.26
N THR A 624 24.38 -10.28 -10.11
CA THR A 624 23.61 -11.17 -9.24
C THR A 624 23.90 -10.84 -7.78
N LYS A 625 22.87 -10.36 -7.09
CA LYS A 625 22.96 -9.99 -5.67
C LYS A 625 22.46 -11.09 -4.73
N TYR A 626 21.49 -11.87 -5.19
CA TYR A 626 20.89 -12.97 -4.43
C TYR A 626 20.77 -14.21 -5.31
N THR A 627 21.04 -15.37 -4.71
CA THR A 627 20.85 -16.69 -5.32
C THR A 627 20.03 -17.55 -4.37
N PHE A 628 18.85 -17.97 -4.82
CA PHE A 628 17.91 -18.76 -4.01
C PHE A 628 17.87 -20.22 -4.47
N TYR A 629 18.01 -21.14 -3.53
CA TYR A 629 17.99 -22.59 -3.79
C TYR A 629 16.69 -23.21 -3.29
N ASN A 630 16.36 -24.41 -3.78
CA ASN A 630 15.21 -25.13 -3.25
C ASN A 630 15.43 -25.59 -1.81
N GLY A 631 14.32 -25.76 -1.09
CA GLY A 631 14.33 -26.20 0.30
C GLY A 631 14.70 -25.05 1.25
N LYS A 632 15.67 -25.29 2.14
CA LYS A 632 15.94 -24.40 3.29
C LYS A 632 16.58 -23.06 2.94
N HIS A 633 17.12 -22.90 1.73
CA HIS A 633 17.83 -21.70 1.28
C HIS A 633 17.06 -20.91 0.21
N GLY A 634 15.73 -20.91 0.30
CA GLY A 634 14.82 -20.13 -0.54
C GLY A 634 14.67 -18.68 -0.05
N LEU A 635 13.59 -17.99 -0.44
CA LEU A 635 13.26 -16.65 0.08
C LEU A 635 12.97 -16.66 1.60
N ILE A 636 12.38 -17.73 2.12
CA ILE A 636 12.30 -17.97 3.56
C ILE A 636 13.48 -18.87 3.93
N ASP A 637 14.38 -18.36 4.76
CA ASP A 637 15.60 -19.06 5.18
C ASP A 637 15.88 -18.70 6.65
N GLU A 638 15.82 -19.70 7.52
CA GLU A 638 16.06 -19.53 8.95
C GLU A 638 17.49 -19.07 9.26
N ASP A 639 18.47 -19.46 8.45
CA ASP A 639 19.87 -19.03 8.63
C ASP A 639 20.04 -17.54 8.31
N ALA A 640 19.16 -17.00 7.46
CA ALA A 640 19.10 -15.58 7.11
C ALA A 640 18.15 -14.77 8.00
N ASN A 641 17.62 -15.35 9.08
CA ASN A 641 16.71 -14.67 9.99
C ASN A 641 17.44 -13.60 10.83
N GLU A 642 16.96 -12.37 10.75
CA GLU A 642 17.48 -11.20 11.47
C GLU A 642 16.96 -11.10 12.91
N ILE A 643 15.90 -11.83 13.27
CA ILE A 643 15.33 -11.87 14.62
C ILE A 643 15.72 -13.22 15.26
N LYS A 644 16.62 -13.19 16.24
CA LYS A 644 17.06 -14.37 17.01
C LYS A 644 16.62 -14.29 18.46
#